data_AF-A0A2C9L7T3-F1
#
_entry.id   AF-A0A2C9L7T3-F1
#
_cell.length_a   1.000
_cell.length_b   1.000
_cell.length_c   1.000
_cell.angle_alpha   90.00
_cell.angle_beta   90.00
_cell.angle_gamma   90.00
#
_symmetry.space_group_name_H-M   'P 1'
#
loop_
_entity.id
_entity.type
_entity.pdbx_description
1 polymer ?
#
loop_
_entity_poly.entity_id
_entity_poly.type
_entity_poly.pdbx_seq_one_letter_code
_entity_poly.pdbx_strand_id
1 'polypeptide(L)'
;MGLKAILIVFYAWTLSQFLTYYFAASFVRQIQALFVSSQVHYVPYFQISLALTFLQLINKFIDYHSKNKSPEPLGFLVLETLDNLIVNYSFTFLHGSSVYVIKMSQPVTNSLVNRILFKKSGTIEELFGTPFIVLGALSYTLDEPKIRVKRIGIALAVISTFLSAVLAVFRKIFHGGDNIKSSVTVMTMTVWFLWQVSAAITVWMVEMWRVIPQGSSSIVGALFSFGFFHFANQHLSHFMVVKVMGSMNRLCASLIRKILVVLLLIGTDAHRHSMIALLALVLAVLGMLIRTLGRLDRLDSAVQDGNLDNSGAWMLPPKTYRIAQYFLVLTTLALGFVMVNQYRDLIKQERQRLEAIRKAIKSHEHDYEARMALFMTLKLTDHPDLTDARARTLTDSHAVVGEANRVLIHILADILVSIQETVILSLSDDNSVANMAEKAGAIFLLQKLNKTFYFYCLHSKCNREGRVGWQFLNNKQSKDIALIVQGGHQVFQKPENKMISQLFLETFLHSLVLFLPLNIDPGMKLFETSNVTFSSYFNRSRVYLLLSDRYSLEEAKKYFKNVKTILAPSSSFGFGMVAQRIKPSYDVLILRTKDFQLQKIRKSFPNIRFHVAEMQIGLKFNINSSDVETAMLVVQAGLQFLQKGRVILTDYVYVHILCVLQNIPHVLVEKADVNSSLQFHSSWTAGLDSVIRIDNDDDHLGAESAVKLVQRPNRL
;
A
#
# COMPACT_ATOMS: atom_id res chain seq x y z
N MET A 1 -15.87 -37.23 -34.26
CA MET A 1 -14.98 -36.03 -34.24
C MET A 1 -13.61 -36.46 -33.77
N GLY A 2 -12.52 -36.09 -34.44
CA GLY A 2 -11.16 -36.46 -34.02
C GLY A 2 -10.68 -35.70 -32.78
N LEU A 3 -9.66 -36.24 -32.09
CA LEU A 3 -9.02 -35.66 -30.89
C LEU A 3 -8.66 -34.17 -31.05
N LYS A 4 -8.22 -33.76 -32.25
CA LYS A 4 -7.91 -32.35 -32.59
C LYS A 4 -9.09 -31.41 -32.34
N ALA A 5 -10.30 -31.80 -32.73
CA ALA A 5 -11.49 -30.97 -32.54
C ALA A 5 -11.85 -30.80 -31.05
N ILE A 6 -11.68 -31.87 -30.26
CA ILE A 6 -11.91 -31.85 -28.81
C ILE A 6 -10.93 -30.87 -28.14
N LEU A 7 -9.65 -30.93 -28.51
CA LEU A 7 -8.63 -30.03 -27.98
C LEU A 7 -8.88 -28.57 -28.35
N ILE A 8 -9.22 -28.28 -29.62
CA ILE A 8 -9.53 -26.91 -30.06
C ILE A 8 -10.70 -26.32 -29.26
N VAL A 9 -11.79 -27.07 -29.11
CA VAL A 9 -12.94 -26.65 -28.30
C VAL A 9 -12.55 -26.42 -26.85
N PHE A 10 -11.74 -27.32 -26.28
CA PHE A 10 -11.27 -27.21 -24.91
C PHE A 10 -10.40 -25.96 -24.67
N TYR A 11 -9.47 -25.67 -25.59
CA TYR A 11 -8.61 -24.48 -25.51
C TYR A 11 -9.42 -23.19 -25.69
N ALA A 12 -10.30 -23.13 -26.68
CA ALA A 12 -11.17 -21.96 -26.88
C ALA A 12 -12.06 -21.71 -25.65
N TRP A 13 -12.56 -22.78 -25.03
CA TRP A 13 -13.36 -22.70 -23.81
C TRP A 13 -12.55 -22.21 -22.60
N THR A 14 -11.31 -22.66 -22.47
CA THR A 14 -10.41 -22.22 -21.41
C THR A 14 -9.98 -20.77 -21.59
N LEU A 15 -9.60 -20.39 -22.82
CA LEU A 15 -9.16 -19.04 -23.16
C LEU A 15 -10.28 -18.03 -23.00
N SER A 16 -11.48 -18.32 -23.50
CA SER A 16 -12.64 -17.43 -23.34
C SER A 16 -12.99 -17.21 -21.86
N GLN A 17 -12.92 -18.26 -21.04
CA GLN A 17 -13.13 -18.11 -19.60
C GLN A 17 -12.03 -17.24 -18.96
N PHE A 18 -10.75 -17.51 -19.23
CA PHE A 18 -9.64 -16.69 -18.74
C PHE A 18 -9.81 -15.22 -19.11
N LEU A 19 -10.06 -14.92 -20.39
CA LEU A 19 -10.21 -13.55 -20.89
C LEU A 19 -11.42 -12.85 -20.26
N THR A 20 -12.53 -13.56 -20.03
CA THR A 20 -13.66 -13.01 -19.27
C THR A 20 -13.21 -12.48 -17.91
N TYR A 21 -12.48 -13.29 -17.13
CA TYR A 21 -12.04 -12.87 -15.80
C TYR A 21 -10.95 -11.79 -15.84
N TYR A 22 -10.02 -11.89 -16.78
CA TYR A 22 -8.97 -10.90 -16.99
C TYR A 22 -9.55 -9.51 -17.30
N PHE A 23 -10.49 -9.42 -18.26
CA PHE A 23 -11.10 -8.15 -18.63
C PHE A 23 -12.05 -7.60 -17.57
N ALA A 24 -12.77 -8.46 -16.83
CA ALA A 24 -13.54 -8.01 -15.66
C ALA A 24 -12.63 -7.34 -14.62
N ALA A 25 -11.52 -8.00 -14.25
CA ALA A 25 -10.57 -7.46 -13.30
C ALA A 25 -9.84 -6.21 -13.83
N SER A 26 -9.57 -6.15 -15.14
CA SER A 26 -8.99 -4.96 -15.79
C SER A 26 -9.95 -3.76 -15.73
N PHE A 27 -11.22 -3.95 -16.09
CA PHE A 27 -12.26 -2.93 -16.04
C PHE A 27 -12.42 -2.36 -14.63
N VAL A 28 -12.56 -3.23 -13.62
CA VAL A 28 -12.70 -2.82 -12.22
C VAL A 28 -11.49 -2.00 -11.77
N ARG A 29 -10.26 -2.45 -12.05
CA ARG A 29 -9.03 -1.74 -11.67
C ARG A 29 -8.92 -0.36 -12.31
N GLN A 30 -9.23 -0.25 -13.60
CA GLN A 30 -9.15 1.03 -14.33
C GLN A 30 -10.18 2.03 -13.81
N ILE A 31 -11.43 1.59 -13.54
CA ILE A 31 -12.43 2.46 -12.94
C ILE A 31 -12.02 2.88 -11.52
N GLN A 32 -11.51 1.94 -10.71
CA GLN A 32 -11.03 2.26 -9.35
C GLN A 32 -9.90 3.31 -9.36
N ALA A 33 -9.03 3.29 -10.36
CA ALA A 33 -7.98 4.29 -10.53
C ALA A 33 -8.52 5.69 -10.86
N LEU A 34 -9.74 5.81 -11.40
CA LEU A 34 -10.38 7.12 -11.64
C LEU A 34 -11.05 7.70 -10.39
N PHE A 35 -11.47 6.87 -9.44
CA PHE A 35 -12.19 7.31 -8.22
C PHE A 35 -11.27 7.60 -7.01
N VAL A 36 -9.99 7.92 -7.26
CA VAL A 36 -8.92 7.98 -6.24
C VAL A 36 -9.08 9.08 -5.17
N SER A 37 -10.05 9.99 -5.24
CA SER A 37 -10.01 11.21 -4.40
C SER A 37 -10.89 11.28 -3.15
N SER A 38 -11.83 10.37 -2.83
CA SER A 38 -12.62 10.57 -1.60
C SER A 38 -13.37 9.33 -1.12
N GLN A 39 -12.97 8.86 0.07
CA GLN A 39 -13.68 7.93 0.96
C GLN A 39 -14.19 6.59 0.38
N VAL A 40 -14.11 5.55 1.21
CA VAL A 40 -14.58 4.19 0.89
C VAL A 40 -16.11 4.19 0.86
N HIS A 41 -16.72 4.69 -0.22
CA HIS A 41 -18.12 4.48 -0.48
C HIS A 41 -18.28 3.09 -1.12
N TYR A 42 -19.19 2.26 -0.61
CA TYR A 42 -19.53 0.96 -1.20
C TYR A 42 -20.37 1.11 -2.48
N VAL A 43 -20.98 2.29 -2.67
CA VAL A 43 -21.90 2.60 -3.76
C VAL A 43 -21.23 2.53 -5.14
N PRO A 44 -20.03 3.12 -5.37
CA PRO A 44 -19.32 2.99 -6.65
C PRO A 44 -18.99 1.53 -7.01
N TYR A 45 -18.59 0.70 -6.04
CA TYR A 45 -18.27 -0.72 -6.30
C TYR A 45 -19.49 -1.52 -6.73
N PHE A 46 -20.64 -1.26 -6.10
CA PHE A 46 -21.89 -1.88 -6.52
C PHE A 46 -22.30 -1.44 -7.93
N GLN A 47 -22.17 -0.16 -8.28
CA GLN A 47 -22.48 0.36 -9.62
C GLN A 47 -21.60 -0.25 -10.71
N ILE A 48 -20.30 -0.41 -10.46
CA ILE A 48 -19.35 -1.08 -11.37
C ILE A 48 -19.80 -2.53 -11.62
N SER A 49 -20.19 -3.22 -10.56
CA SER A 49 -20.65 -4.61 -10.62
C SER A 49 -21.98 -4.73 -11.36
N LEU A 50 -22.87 -3.75 -11.19
CA LEU A 50 -24.13 -3.65 -11.91
C LEU A 50 -23.90 -3.46 -13.41
N ALA A 51 -22.94 -2.61 -13.81
CA ALA A 51 -22.61 -2.40 -15.22
C ALA A 51 -22.12 -3.69 -15.91
N LEU A 52 -21.21 -4.44 -15.27
CA LEU A 52 -20.77 -5.76 -15.75
C LEU A 52 -21.95 -6.73 -15.88
N THR A 53 -22.81 -6.78 -14.86
CA THR A 53 -23.95 -7.70 -14.81
C THR A 53 -25.00 -7.35 -15.87
N PHE A 54 -25.24 -6.05 -16.09
CA PHE A 54 -26.17 -5.57 -17.10
C PHE A 54 -25.74 -6.00 -18.51
N LEU A 55 -24.45 -5.91 -18.83
CA LEU A 55 -23.92 -6.39 -20.11
C LEU A 55 -24.10 -7.91 -20.26
N GLN A 56 -23.90 -8.68 -19.19
CA GLN A 56 -24.15 -10.13 -19.20
C GLN A 56 -25.65 -10.46 -19.37
N LEU A 57 -26.54 -9.64 -18.81
CA LEU A 57 -27.99 -9.78 -18.96
C LEU A 57 -28.42 -9.50 -20.40
N ILE A 58 -27.90 -8.44 -21.03
CA ILE A 58 -28.15 -8.15 -22.45
C ILE A 58 -27.73 -9.34 -23.32
N ASN A 59 -26.52 -9.87 -23.11
CA ASN A 59 -26.02 -11.02 -23.86
C ASN A 59 -26.97 -12.23 -23.76
N LYS A 60 -27.53 -12.48 -22.58
CA LYS A 60 -28.49 -13.57 -22.39
C LYS A 60 -29.83 -13.29 -23.04
N PHE A 61 -30.32 -12.06 -22.96
CA PHE A 61 -31.59 -11.70 -23.60
C PHE A 61 -31.52 -11.89 -25.12
N ILE A 62 -30.39 -11.55 -25.72
CA ILE A 62 -30.10 -11.80 -27.14
C ILE A 62 -30.06 -13.31 -27.43
N ASP A 63 -29.34 -14.09 -26.62
CA ASP A 63 -29.28 -15.56 -26.77
C ASP A 63 -30.67 -16.20 -26.64
N TYR A 64 -31.48 -15.70 -25.71
CA TYR A 64 -32.84 -16.15 -25.46
C TYR A 64 -33.77 -15.85 -26.65
N HIS A 65 -33.77 -14.62 -27.16
CA HIS A 65 -34.57 -14.25 -28.34
C HIS A 65 -34.14 -15.02 -29.60
N SER A 66 -32.84 -15.24 -29.78
CA SER A 66 -32.30 -15.99 -30.91
C SER A 66 -32.76 -17.47 -30.93
N LYS A 67 -33.04 -18.06 -29.76
CA LYS A 67 -33.37 -19.48 -29.63
C LYS A 67 -34.85 -19.81 -29.84
N ASN A 68 -35.74 -18.82 -29.95
CA ASN A 68 -37.19 -19.00 -30.09
C ASN A 68 -37.76 -20.07 -29.12
N LYS A 69 -37.23 -20.12 -27.90
CA LYS A 69 -37.59 -21.10 -26.88
C LYS A 69 -38.71 -20.59 -25.99
N SER A 70 -39.42 -21.53 -25.35
CA SER A 70 -40.30 -21.19 -24.23
C SER A 70 -39.51 -20.42 -23.17
N PRO A 71 -40.14 -19.41 -22.52
CA PRO A 71 -39.50 -18.66 -21.46
C PRO A 71 -38.98 -19.60 -20.39
N GLU A 72 -37.67 -19.55 -20.16
CA GLU A 72 -37.11 -20.08 -18.92
C GLU A 72 -37.90 -19.44 -17.76
N PRO A 73 -38.27 -20.22 -16.73
CA PRO A 73 -39.04 -19.67 -15.63
C PRO A 73 -38.31 -18.45 -15.07
N LEU A 74 -39.01 -17.33 -14.91
CA LEU A 74 -38.45 -16.03 -14.53
C LEU A 74 -37.48 -16.13 -13.33
N GLY A 75 -37.79 -16.99 -12.36
CA GLY A 75 -36.94 -17.25 -11.20
C GLY A 75 -35.52 -17.75 -11.55
N PHE A 76 -35.34 -18.48 -12.64
CA PHE A 76 -34.04 -18.95 -13.10
C PHE A 76 -33.17 -17.79 -13.63
N LEU A 77 -33.75 -16.92 -14.46
CA LEU A 77 -33.06 -15.73 -14.97
C LEU A 77 -32.66 -14.80 -13.82
N VAL A 78 -33.53 -14.63 -12.82
CA VAL A 78 -33.26 -13.84 -11.61
C VAL A 78 -32.09 -14.42 -10.82
N LEU A 79 -32.12 -15.72 -10.52
CA LEU A 79 -31.04 -16.39 -9.76
C LEU A 79 -29.70 -16.32 -10.49
N GLU A 80 -29.69 -16.48 -11.81
CA GLU A 80 -28.45 -16.42 -12.60
C GLU A 80 -27.91 -14.99 -12.73
N THR A 81 -28.80 -14.00 -12.79
CA THR A 81 -28.41 -12.57 -12.76
C THR A 81 -27.84 -12.20 -11.39
N LEU A 82 -28.44 -12.71 -10.32
CA LEU A 82 -27.95 -12.53 -8.96
C LEU A 82 -26.58 -13.20 -8.76
N ASP A 83 -26.36 -14.41 -9.27
CA ASP A 83 -25.04 -15.07 -9.23
C ASP A 83 -23.98 -14.21 -9.92
N ASN A 84 -24.27 -13.78 -11.16
CA ASN A 84 -23.40 -12.90 -11.91
C ASN A 84 -23.10 -11.59 -11.17
N LEU A 85 -24.10 -10.95 -10.57
CA LEU A 85 -23.92 -9.73 -9.77
C LEU A 85 -22.99 -9.95 -8.58
N ILE A 86 -23.20 -11.02 -7.82
CA ILE A 86 -22.41 -11.34 -6.63
C ILE A 86 -20.95 -11.64 -7.03
N VAL A 87 -20.73 -12.32 -8.16
CA VAL A 87 -19.38 -12.57 -8.70
C VAL A 87 -18.70 -11.28 -9.11
N ASN A 88 -19.39 -10.46 -9.89
CA ASN A 88 -18.85 -9.18 -10.34
C ASN A 88 -18.53 -8.27 -9.14
N TYR A 89 -19.36 -8.32 -8.11
CA TYR A 89 -19.14 -7.59 -6.86
C TYR A 89 -18.00 -8.15 -6.02
N SER A 90 -17.73 -9.46 -6.09
CA SER A 90 -16.53 -10.00 -5.46
C SER A 90 -15.23 -9.47 -6.11
N PHE A 91 -15.21 -9.18 -7.42
CA PHE A 91 -14.04 -8.61 -8.11
C PHE A 91 -13.70 -7.19 -7.68
N THR A 92 -14.64 -6.44 -7.09
CA THR A 92 -14.32 -5.11 -6.55
C THR A 92 -13.52 -5.19 -5.25
N PHE A 93 -13.47 -6.37 -4.63
CA PHE A 93 -12.85 -6.60 -3.32
C PHE A 93 -11.68 -7.58 -3.33
N LEU A 94 -11.61 -8.46 -4.32
CA LEU A 94 -10.62 -9.54 -4.43
C LEU A 94 -9.94 -9.52 -5.80
N HIS A 95 -8.72 -10.03 -5.86
CA HIS A 95 -8.03 -10.28 -7.12
C HIS A 95 -8.74 -11.35 -7.95
N GLY A 96 -8.54 -11.27 -9.27
CA GLY A 96 -9.12 -12.18 -10.26
C GLY A 96 -8.90 -13.65 -9.91
N SER A 97 -7.64 -13.98 -9.59
CA SER A 97 -7.18 -15.30 -9.17
C SER A 97 -7.85 -15.78 -7.88
N SER A 98 -7.94 -14.92 -6.86
CA SER A 98 -8.55 -15.21 -5.56
C SER A 98 -10.04 -15.57 -5.65
N VAL A 99 -10.83 -14.78 -6.39
CA VAL A 99 -12.26 -15.10 -6.64
C VAL A 99 -12.39 -16.45 -7.33
N TYR A 100 -11.54 -16.71 -8.33
CA TYR A 100 -11.62 -17.92 -9.11
C TYR A 100 -11.19 -19.17 -8.31
N VAL A 101 -10.17 -19.04 -7.46
CA VAL A 101 -9.76 -20.09 -6.52
C VAL A 101 -10.90 -20.45 -5.57
N ILE A 102 -11.66 -19.46 -5.05
CA ILE A 102 -12.89 -19.75 -4.29
C ILE A 102 -13.90 -20.49 -5.17
N LYS A 103 -14.09 -20.10 -6.44
CA LYS A 103 -14.96 -20.83 -7.39
C LYS A 103 -14.48 -22.25 -7.74
N MET A 104 -13.25 -22.65 -7.41
CA MET A 104 -12.83 -24.05 -7.48
C MET A 104 -13.59 -24.93 -6.48
N SER A 105 -14.16 -24.36 -5.41
CA SER A 105 -15.02 -25.07 -4.45
C SER A 105 -16.44 -25.38 -4.98
N GLN A 106 -16.85 -24.82 -6.12
CA GLN A 106 -18.20 -25.05 -6.68
C GLN A 106 -18.58 -26.53 -6.87
N PRO A 107 -17.69 -27.46 -7.28
CA PRO A 107 -18.04 -28.88 -7.37
C PRO A 107 -18.39 -29.49 -6.00
N VAL A 108 -17.75 -29.00 -4.93
CA VAL A 108 -18.03 -29.39 -3.55
C VAL A 108 -19.42 -28.91 -3.15
N THR A 109 -19.72 -27.63 -3.34
CA THR A 109 -21.04 -27.07 -3.01
C THR A 109 -22.14 -27.73 -3.82
N ASN A 110 -21.90 -28.04 -5.09
CA ASN A 110 -22.85 -28.79 -5.92
C ASN A 110 -23.12 -30.20 -5.37
N SER A 111 -22.11 -30.92 -4.85
CA SER A 111 -22.35 -32.21 -4.17
C SER A 111 -23.23 -32.03 -2.93
N LEU A 112 -22.89 -31.03 -2.11
CA LEU A 112 -23.59 -30.77 -0.86
C LEU A 112 -25.06 -30.43 -1.11
N VAL A 113 -25.34 -29.54 -2.06
CA VAL A 113 -26.70 -29.16 -2.45
C VAL A 113 -27.46 -30.37 -3.02
N ASN A 114 -26.83 -31.17 -3.90
CA ASN A 114 -27.46 -32.40 -4.40
C ASN A 114 -27.74 -33.41 -3.28
N ARG A 115 -26.88 -33.50 -2.27
CA ARG A 115 -27.07 -34.39 -1.12
C ARG A 115 -28.23 -33.93 -0.24
N ILE A 116 -28.33 -32.62 0.01
CA ILE A 116 -29.42 -32.04 0.78
C ILE A 116 -30.76 -32.24 0.05
N LEU A 117 -30.80 -31.97 -1.26
CA LEU A 117 -32.05 -32.01 -2.04
C LEU A 117 -32.48 -33.42 -2.44
N PHE A 118 -31.54 -34.29 -2.83
CA PHE A 118 -31.85 -35.64 -3.34
C PHE A 118 -31.46 -36.78 -2.38
N LYS A 119 -31.08 -36.47 -1.13
CA LYS A 119 -30.71 -37.43 -0.08
C LYS A 119 -29.65 -38.48 -0.50
N LYS A 120 -28.72 -38.13 -1.41
CA LYS A 120 -27.66 -39.04 -1.86
C LYS A 120 -26.60 -39.27 -0.79
N SER A 121 -26.12 -40.51 -0.65
CA SER A 121 -24.98 -40.83 0.23
C SER A 121 -23.70 -40.15 -0.26
N GLY A 122 -22.96 -39.56 0.68
CA GLY A 122 -21.63 -39.00 0.42
C GLY A 122 -20.59 -40.10 0.37
N THR A 123 -19.49 -39.90 -0.35
CA THR A 123 -18.46 -40.92 -0.50
C THR A 123 -17.18 -40.53 0.19
N ILE A 124 -16.31 -41.51 0.42
CA ILE A 124 -15.05 -41.35 1.15
C ILE A 124 -14.16 -40.31 0.46
N GLU A 125 -14.12 -40.29 -0.88
CA GLU A 125 -13.31 -39.33 -1.64
C GLU A 125 -13.91 -37.93 -1.61
N GLU A 126 -15.23 -37.80 -1.44
CA GLU A 126 -15.87 -36.51 -1.19
C GLU A 126 -15.60 -36.02 0.24
N LEU A 127 -15.47 -36.93 1.22
CA LEU A 127 -15.10 -36.62 2.60
C LEU A 127 -13.65 -36.09 2.69
N PHE A 128 -12.72 -36.69 1.96
CA PHE A 128 -11.31 -36.26 1.96
C PHE A 128 -11.01 -35.14 0.97
N GLY A 129 -11.55 -35.15 -0.25
CA GLY A 129 -11.24 -34.13 -1.26
C GLY A 129 -11.80 -32.75 -0.91
N THR A 130 -12.94 -32.69 -0.22
CA THR A 130 -13.64 -31.44 0.10
C THR A 130 -12.84 -30.51 1.04
N PRO A 131 -12.34 -30.97 2.20
CA PRO A 131 -11.51 -30.16 3.08
C PRO A 131 -10.29 -29.58 2.37
N PHE A 132 -9.60 -30.36 1.53
CA PHE A 132 -8.42 -29.90 0.80
C PHE A 132 -8.73 -28.76 -0.16
N ILE A 133 -9.86 -28.85 -0.89
CA ILE A 133 -10.31 -27.78 -1.79
C ILE A 133 -10.65 -26.50 -1.00
N VAL A 134 -11.40 -26.63 0.09
CA VAL A 134 -11.85 -25.49 0.89
C VAL A 134 -10.68 -24.83 1.63
N LEU A 135 -9.84 -25.63 2.29
CA LEU A 135 -8.65 -25.14 2.99
C LEU A 135 -7.66 -24.51 2.01
N GLY A 136 -7.39 -25.16 0.88
CA GLY A 136 -6.51 -24.59 -0.15
C GLY A 136 -7.05 -23.26 -0.69
N ALA A 137 -8.35 -23.17 -0.95
CA ALA A 137 -8.95 -21.93 -1.43
C ALA A 137 -8.95 -20.79 -0.39
N LEU A 138 -9.23 -21.11 0.88
CA LEU A 138 -9.20 -20.14 1.98
C LEU A 138 -7.77 -19.70 2.29
N SER A 139 -6.82 -20.63 2.40
CA SER A 139 -5.41 -20.31 2.63
C SER A 139 -4.82 -19.46 1.51
N TYR A 140 -5.20 -19.70 0.25
CA TYR A 140 -4.79 -18.86 -0.88
C TYR A 140 -5.28 -17.41 -0.73
N THR A 141 -6.55 -17.23 -0.34
CA THR A 141 -7.17 -15.91 -0.25
C THR A 141 -6.81 -15.12 1.00
N LEU A 142 -6.38 -15.80 2.07
CA LEU A 142 -5.96 -15.17 3.33
C LEU A 142 -4.56 -14.54 3.27
N ASP A 143 -3.72 -14.94 2.31
CA ASP A 143 -2.33 -14.50 2.19
C ASP A 143 -2.16 -13.06 1.65
N GLU A 144 -3.22 -12.44 1.13
CA GLU A 144 -3.15 -11.06 0.68
C GLU A 144 -3.04 -10.07 1.87
N PRO A 145 -2.56 -8.82 1.71
CA PRO A 145 -2.29 -7.88 2.83
C PRO A 145 -3.45 -6.99 3.38
N LYS A 146 -4.51 -6.64 2.62
CA LYS A 146 -5.64 -5.76 3.09
C LYS A 146 -6.84 -6.51 3.74
N ILE A 147 -7.03 -6.51 5.07
CA ILE A 147 -7.91 -7.51 5.76
C ILE A 147 -9.43 -7.23 5.67
N ARG A 148 -9.91 -5.98 5.78
CA ARG A 148 -11.35 -5.69 6.00
C ARG A 148 -12.22 -5.80 4.74
N VAL A 149 -11.76 -5.19 3.65
CA VAL A 149 -12.40 -5.23 2.32
C VAL A 149 -12.51 -6.67 1.79
N LYS A 150 -11.59 -7.55 2.20
CA LYS A 150 -11.58 -8.97 1.79
C LYS A 150 -12.66 -9.82 2.38
N ARG A 151 -13.11 -9.57 3.62
CA ARG A 151 -14.13 -10.44 4.24
C ARG A 151 -15.43 -10.40 3.44
N ILE A 152 -15.82 -9.21 2.98
CA ILE A 152 -16.99 -9.03 2.11
C ILE A 152 -16.77 -9.74 0.77
N GLY A 153 -15.61 -9.52 0.13
CA GLY A 153 -15.28 -10.20 -1.13
C GLY A 153 -15.28 -11.72 -1.04
N ILE A 154 -14.68 -12.30 0.00
CA ILE A 154 -14.66 -13.74 0.26
C ILE A 154 -16.08 -14.25 0.51
N ALA A 155 -16.87 -13.55 1.34
CA ALA A 155 -18.25 -13.92 1.60
C ALA A 155 -19.09 -13.91 0.31
N LEU A 156 -18.98 -12.88 -0.52
CA LEU A 156 -19.66 -12.80 -1.81
C LEU A 156 -19.24 -13.94 -2.74
N ALA A 157 -17.94 -14.20 -2.88
CA ALA A 157 -17.45 -15.29 -3.73
C ALA A 157 -17.96 -16.66 -3.26
N VAL A 158 -18.03 -16.90 -1.95
CA VAL A 158 -18.62 -18.11 -1.35
C VAL A 158 -20.12 -18.19 -1.61
N ILE A 159 -20.86 -17.09 -1.42
CA ILE A 159 -22.32 -17.04 -1.70
C ILE A 159 -22.60 -17.36 -3.17
N SER A 160 -21.85 -16.78 -4.11
CA SER A 160 -21.97 -17.13 -5.54
C SER A 160 -21.71 -18.62 -5.77
N THR A 161 -20.72 -19.19 -5.09
CA THR A 161 -20.39 -20.62 -5.16
C THR A 161 -21.58 -21.52 -4.77
N PHE A 162 -22.38 -21.13 -3.79
CA PHE A 162 -23.65 -21.79 -3.44
C PHE A 162 -24.76 -21.54 -4.45
N LEU A 163 -24.93 -20.28 -4.89
CA LEU A 163 -25.99 -19.91 -5.83
C LEU A 163 -25.81 -20.60 -7.19
N SER A 164 -24.58 -20.64 -7.68
CA SER A 164 -24.15 -21.42 -8.84
C SER A 164 -24.46 -22.92 -8.71
N ALA A 165 -24.36 -23.50 -7.51
CA ALA A 165 -24.70 -24.90 -7.25
C ALA A 165 -26.21 -25.15 -7.29
N VAL A 166 -26.99 -24.25 -6.66
CA VAL A 166 -28.46 -24.29 -6.69
C VAL A 166 -28.98 -24.16 -8.13
N LEU A 167 -28.43 -23.22 -8.91
CA LEU A 167 -28.73 -23.07 -10.34
C LEU A 167 -28.43 -24.35 -11.13
N ALA A 168 -27.31 -25.02 -10.87
CA ALA A 168 -26.97 -26.27 -11.55
C ALA A 168 -27.99 -27.39 -11.26
N VAL A 169 -28.50 -27.47 -10.03
CA VAL A 169 -29.56 -28.42 -9.67
C VAL A 169 -30.87 -28.08 -10.35
N PHE A 170 -31.29 -26.81 -10.33
CA PHE A 170 -32.50 -26.37 -11.03
C PHE A 170 -32.45 -26.64 -12.53
N ARG A 171 -31.30 -26.40 -13.19
CA ARG A 171 -31.13 -26.77 -14.61
C ARG A 171 -31.41 -28.24 -14.83
N LYS A 172 -30.90 -29.11 -13.95
CA LYS A 172 -31.08 -30.55 -14.06
C LYS A 172 -32.56 -30.96 -13.91
N ILE A 173 -33.30 -30.31 -13.01
CA ILE A 173 -34.72 -30.59 -12.78
C ILE A 173 -35.56 -30.14 -13.97
N PHE A 174 -35.35 -28.92 -14.46
CA PHE A 174 -36.21 -28.33 -15.48
C PHE A 174 -35.85 -28.71 -16.93
N HIS A 175 -34.59 -29.04 -17.21
CA HIS A 175 -34.11 -29.31 -18.58
C HIS A 175 -33.74 -30.79 -18.80
N GLY A 176 -34.25 -31.69 -17.96
CA GLY A 176 -33.86 -33.10 -17.89
C GLY A 176 -34.13 -33.98 -19.13
N GLY A 177 -34.62 -33.44 -20.26
CA GLY A 177 -35.00 -34.26 -21.41
C GLY A 177 -34.83 -33.65 -22.81
N ASP A 178 -34.59 -32.35 -22.94
CA ASP A 178 -34.68 -31.73 -24.27
C ASP A 178 -33.36 -31.75 -25.04
N ASN A 179 -33.36 -32.46 -26.17
CA ASN A 179 -32.36 -32.34 -27.23
C ASN A 179 -32.44 -30.93 -27.83
N ILE A 180 -31.75 -29.98 -27.20
CA ILE A 180 -31.68 -28.59 -27.65
C ILE A 180 -31.00 -28.54 -29.02
N LYS A 181 -31.80 -28.52 -30.09
CA LYS A 181 -31.37 -28.10 -31.42
C LYS A 181 -31.16 -26.59 -31.38
N SER A 182 -29.92 -26.18 -31.16
CA SER A 182 -29.53 -24.77 -31.16
C SER A 182 -28.93 -24.42 -32.52
N SER A 183 -29.68 -23.70 -33.35
CA SER A 183 -29.16 -23.02 -34.55
C SER A 183 -28.80 -21.56 -34.28
N VAL A 184 -28.40 -21.21 -33.05
CA VAL A 184 -27.81 -19.88 -32.80
C VAL A 184 -26.50 -19.84 -33.57
N THR A 185 -26.55 -19.11 -34.68
CA THR A 185 -25.57 -19.07 -35.74
C THR A 185 -24.34 -18.28 -35.29
N VAL A 186 -23.16 -18.72 -35.76
CA VAL A 186 -21.91 -17.94 -35.77
C VAL A 186 -22.18 -16.47 -36.18
N MET A 187 -23.15 -16.24 -37.06
CA MET A 187 -23.67 -14.93 -37.45
C MET A 187 -24.03 -14.03 -36.24
N THR A 188 -24.74 -14.52 -35.22
CA THR A 188 -25.09 -13.73 -34.04
C THR A 188 -23.85 -13.32 -33.23
N MET A 189 -22.88 -14.22 -33.08
CA MET A 189 -21.57 -13.90 -32.47
C MET A 189 -20.81 -12.84 -33.27
N THR A 190 -20.80 -12.96 -34.60
CA THR A 190 -20.12 -12.01 -35.48
C THR A 190 -20.78 -10.64 -35.45
N VAL A 191 -22.10 -10.57 -35.57
CA VAL A 191 -22.85 -9.30 -35.49
C VAL A 191 -22.61 -8.62 -34.15
N TRP A 192 -22.62 -9.38 -33.05
CA TRP A 192 -22.37 -8.84 -31.73
C TRP A 192 -20.94 -8.33 -31.55
N PHE A 193 -19.96 -9.08 -32.03
CA PHE A 193 -18.56 -8.65 -32.03
C PHE A 193 -18.38 -7.36 -32.83
N LEU A 194 -18.95 -7.28 -34.03
CA LEU A 194 -18.87 -6.09 -34.88
C LEU A 194 -19.53 -4.88 -34.21
N TRP A 195 -20.67 -5.06 -33.54
CA TRP A 195 -21.33 -3.98 -32.79
C TRP A 195 -20.45 -3.47 -31.64
N GLN A 196 -19.85 -4.37 -30.86
CA GLN A 196 -18.95 -4.00 -29.76
C GLN A 196 -17.67 -3.30 -30.23
N VAL A 197 -17.06 -3.79 -31.32
CA VAL A 197 -15.90 -3.15 -31.94
C VAL A 197 -16.27 -1.76 -32.44
N SER A 198 -17.42 -1.61 -33.12
CA SER A 198 -17.91 -0.31 -33.56
C SER A 198 -18.11 0.65 -32.38
N ALA A 199 -18.73 0.19 -31.29
CA ALA A 199 -18.94 1.01 -30.09
C ALA A 199 -17.61 1.44 -29.44
N ALA A 200 -16.63 0.53 -29.34
CA ALA A 200 -15.31 0.84 -28.81
C ALA A 200 -14.56 1.87 -29.68
N ILE A 201 -14.61 1.74 -31.01
CA ILE A 201 -14.03 2.71 -31.95
C ILE A 201 -14.69 4.08 -31.78
N THR A 202 -16.02 4.13 -31.65
CA THR A 202 -16.73 5.39 -31.41
C THR A 202 -16.26 6.08 -30.13
N VAL A 203 -16.12 5.34 -29.01
CA VAL A 203 -15.60 5.93 -27.76
C VAL A 203 -14.16 6.41 -27.93
N TRP A 204 -13.32 5.65 -28.62
CA TRP A 204 -11.94 6.07 -28.91
C TRP A 204 -11.88 7.34 -29.76
N MET A 205 -12.75 7.48 -30.78
CA MET A 205 -12.85 8.71 -31.57
C MET A 205 -13.29 9.90 -30.72
N VAL A 206 -14.29 9.72 -29.85
CA VAL A 206 -14.78 10.77 -28.93
C VAL A 206 -13.71 11.18 -27.90
N GLU A 207 -12.90 10.22 -27.43
CA GLU A 207 -11.73 10.49 -26.58
C GLU A 207 -10.63 11.26 -27.34
N MET A 208 -10.36 10.89 -28.60
CA MET A 208 -9.38 11.57 -29.44
C MET A 208 -9.75 13.05 -29.66
N TRP A 209 -11.05 13.36 -29.73
CA TRP A 209 -11.57 14.73 -29.78
C TRP A 209 -11.64 15.42 -28.41
N ARG A 210 -11.15 14.78 -27.34
CA ARG A 210 -11.13 15.29 -25.96
C ARG A 210 -12.51 15.65 -25.39
N VAL A 211 -13.58 15.05 -25.94
CA VAL A 211 -14.95 15.23 -25.41
C VAL A 211 -15.14 14.46 -24.10
N ILE A 212 -14.46 13.31 -23.97
CA ILE A 212 -14.44 12.48 -22.77
C ILE A 212 -13.01 12.37 -22.20
N PRO A 213 -12.84 12.02 -20.91
CA PRO A 213 -11.52 11.91 -20.28
C PRO A 213 -10.61 10.87 -20.94
N GLN A 214 -9.30 11.13 -20.93
CA GLN A 214 -8.29 10.17 -21.37
C GLN A 214 -8.36 8.87 -20.54
N GLY A 215 -8.26 7.72 -21.22
CA GLY A 215 -8.42 6.39 -20.65
C GLY A 215 -9.84 5.79 -20.76
N SER A 216 -10.84 6.57 -21.17
CA SER A 216 -12.24 6.11 -21.31
C SER A 216 -12.39 4.96 -22.32
N SER A 217 -11.70 5.03 -23.46
CA SER A 217 -11.70 3.98 -24.48
C SER A 217 -11.11 2.66 -23.99
N SER A 218 -10.06 2.70 -23.15
CA SER A 218 -9.48 1.50 -22.53
C SER A 218 -10.47 0.84 -21.57
N ILE A 219 -11.18 1.63 -20.77
CA ILE A 219 -12.21 1.16 -19.84
C ILE A 219 -13.37 0.51 -20.60
N VAL A 220 -13.88 1.19 -21.61
CA VAL A 220 -14.98 0.68 -22.45
C VAL A 220 -14.54 -0.56 -23.23
N GLY A 221 -13.32 -0.56 -23.75
CA GLY A 221 -12.72 -1.71 -24.43
C GLY A 221 -12.63 -2.94 -23.51
N ALA A 222 -12.24 -2.75 -22.25
CA ALA A 222 -12.23 -3.83 -21.26
C ALA A 222 -13.65 -4.35 -20.96
N LEU A 223 -14.62 -3.45 -20.79
CA LEU A 223 -16.02 -3.80 -20.55
C LEU A 223 -16.63 -4.61 -21.71
N PHE A 224 -16.43 -4.18 -22.96
CA PHE A 224 -16.93 -4.91 -24.11
C PHE A 224 -16.22 -6.23 -24.34
N SER A 225 -14.88 -6.27 -24.17
CA SER A 225 -14.13 -7.52 -24.24
C SER A 225 -14.62 -8.54 -23.20
N PHE A 226 -14.90 -8.09 -21.97
CA PHE A 226 -15.55 -8.92 -20.96
C PHE A 226 -16.89 -9.48 -21.44
N GLY A 227 -17.76 -8.63 -22.01
CA GLY A 227 -19.06 -9.03 -22.55
C GLY A 227 -18.92 -10.08 -23.67
N PHE A 228 -18.03 -9.85 -24.63
CA PHE A 228 -17.75 -10.78 -25.73
C PHE A 228 -17.30 -12.15 -25.23
N PHE A 229 -16.27 -12.17 -24.40
CA PHE A 229 -15.70 -13.43 -23.92
C PHE A 229 -16.64 -14.17 -22.98
N HIS A 230 -17.48 -13.45 -22.22
CA HIS A 230 -18.52 -14.08 -21.42
C HIS A 230 -19.55 -14.80 -22.30
N PHE A 231 -20.02 -14.14 -23.36
CA PHE A 231 -20.94 -14.73 -24.34
C PHE A 231 -20.31 -15.94 -25.04
N ALA A 232 -19.05 -15.81 -25.49
CA ALA A 232 -18.30 -16.90 -26.10
C ALA A 232 -18.14 -18.10 -25.15
N ASN A 233 -17.79 -17.86 -23.89
CA ASN A 233 -17.65 -18.91 -22.89
C ASN A 233 -18.99 -19.61 -22.59
N GLN A 234 -20.11 -18.87 -22.50
CA GLN A 234 -21.44 -19.46 -22.34
C GLN A 234 -21.80 -20.37 -23.53
N HIS A 235 -21.61 -19.88 -24.75
CA HIS A 235 -21.92 -20.62 -25.96
C HIS A 235 -21.05 -21.89 -26.11
N LEU A 236 -19.73 -21.77 -25.93
CA LEU A 236 -18.80 -22.90 -25.94
C LEU A 236 -19.16 -23.94 -24.87
N SER A 237 -19.50 -23.47 -23.66
CA SER A 237 -19.88 -24.35 -22.55
C SER A 237 -21.19 -25.10 -22.79
N HIS A 238 -22.20 -24.45 -23.36
CA HIS A 238 -23.53 -25.05 -23.55
C HIS A 238 -23.64 -25.90 -24.81
N PHE A 239 -22.98 -25.51 -25.90
CA PHE A 239 -23.18 -26.15 -27.20
C PHE A 239 -22.05 -27.12 -27.54
N MET A 240 -20.83 -26.59 -27.64
CA MET A 240 -19.70 -27.38 -28.13
C MET A 240 -19.30 -28.42 -27.10
N VAL A 241 -19.18 -28.06 -25.83
CA VAL A 241 -18.76 -29.00 -24.79
C VAL A 241 -19.82 -30.09 -24.57
N VAL A 242 -21.11 -29.76 -24.57
CA VAL A 242 -22.19 -30.76 -24.41
C VAL A 242 -22.29 -31.73 -25.58
N LYS A 243 -22.12 -31.23 -26.81
CA LYS A 243 -22.24 -32.03 -28.03
C LYS A 243 -20.99 -32.85 -28.34
N VAL A 244 -19.81 -32.31 -28.01
CA VAL A 244 -18.50 -32.90 -28.36
C VAL A 244 -17.95 -33.76 -27.23
N MET A 245 -18.22 -33.43 -25.97
CA MET A 245 -17.71 -34.17 -24.82
C MET A 245 -18.83 -34.94 -24.12
N GLY A 246 -18.66 -36.27 -23.98
CA GLY A 246 -19.52 -37.10 -23.14
C GLY A 246 -19.60 -36.55 -21.71
N SER A 247 -20.66 -36.93 -20.96
CA SER A 247 -20.91 -36.47 -19.58
C SER A 247 -19.68 -36.58 -18.67
N MET A 248 -18.89 -37.65 -18.80
CA MET A 248 -17.67 -37.88 -18.04
C MET A 248 -16.53 -36.93 -18.45
N ASN A 249 -16.25 -36.80 -19.75
CA ASN A 249 -15.22 -35.91 -20.27
C ASN A 249 -15.47 -34.44 -19.91
N ARG A 250 -16.74 -34.03 -19.79
CA ARG A 250 -17.14 -32.67 -19.41
C ARG A 250 -16.74 -32.30 -17.98
N LEU A 251 -16.94 -33.21 -17.02
CA LEU A 251 -16.62 -32.94 -15.62
C LEU A 251 -15.11 -32.67 -15.47
N CYS A 252 -14.31 -33.53 -16.08
CA CYS A 252 -12.87 -33.53 -15.96
C CYS A 252 -12.25 -32.38 -16.75
N ALA A 253 -12.74 -32.12 -17.97
CA ALA A 253 -12.38 -30.94 -18.73
C ALA A 253 -12.70 -29.66 -17.96
N SER A 254 -13.88 -29.54 -17.34
CA SER A 254 -14.22 -28.37 -16.54
C SER A 254 -13.24 -28.13 -15.38
N LEU A 255 -12.74 -29.19 -14.76
CA LEU A 255 -11.78 -29.13 -13.67
C LEU A 255 -10.38 -28.73 -14.16
N ILE A 256 -9.89 -29.37 -15.22
CA ILE A 256 -8.62 -29.01 -15.87
C ILE A 256 -8.63 -27.53 -16.28
N ARG A 257 -9.71 -27.10 -16.92
CA ARG A 257 -9.93 -25.71 -17.32
C ARG A 257 -9.84 -24.78 -16.13
N LYS A 258 -10.48 -25.10 -15.00
CA LYS A 258 -10.42 -24.26 -13.79
C LYS A 258 -8.99 -24.06 -13.30
N ILE A 259 -8.20 -25.13 -13.27
CA ILE A 259 -6.79 -25.07 -12.86
C ILE A 259 -5.99 -24.19 -13.82
N LEU A 260 -6.14 -24.41 -15.12
CA LEU A 260 -5.44 -23.61 -16.14
C LEU A 260 -5.81 -22.13 -16.08
N VAL A 261 -7.10 -21.80 -15.89
CA VAL A 261 -7.53 -20.40 -15.77
C VAL A 261 -6.89 -19.72 -14.56
N VAL A 262 -6.78 -20.39 -13.41
CA VAL A 262 -6.08 -19.82 -12.24
C VAL A 262 -4.60 -19.61 -12.51
N LEU A 263 -3.92 -20.58 -13.13
CA LEU A 263 -2.51 -20.45 -13.47
C LEU A 263 -2.27 -19.31 -14.45
N LEU A 264 -3.13 -19.14 -15.45
CA LEU A 264 -3.07 -18.01 -16.39
C LEU A 264 -3.31 -16.67 -15.69
N LEU A 265 -4.32 -16.60 -14.79
CA LEU A 265 -4.58 -15.39 -14.02
C LEU A 265 -3.38 -15.02 -13.15
N ILE A 266 -2.78 -15.98 -12.45
CA ILE A 266 -1.55 -15.79 -11.67
C ILE A 266 -0.40 -15.31 -12.56
N GLY A 267 -0.22 -15.91 -13.73
CA GLY A 267 0.86 -15.53 -14.65
C GLY A 267 0.72 -14.12 -15.25
N THR A 268 -0.52 -13.61 -15.35
CA THR A 268 -0.79 -12.25 -15.83
C THR A 268 -0.94 -11.20 -14.73
N ASP A 269 -1.01 -11.63 -13.47
CA ASP A 269 -1.14 -10.68 -12.37
C ASP A 269 0.23 -10.10 -12.03
N ALA A 270 0.30 -8.77 -11.87
CA ALA A 270 1.54 -8.09 -11.50
C ALA A 270 1.87 -8.27 -9.99
N HIS A 271 0.95 -8.85 -9.22
CA HIS A 271 1.14 -9.11 -7.80
C HIS A 271 2.08 -10.29 -7.55
N ARG A 272 3.05 -10.08 -6.65
CA ARG A 272 3.90 -11.18 -6.16
C ARG A 272 3.07 -12.05 -5.22
N HIS A 273 2.79 -13.28 -5.64
CA HIS A 273 2.19 -14.29 -4.78
C HIS A 273 3.24 -14.86 -3.81
N SER A 274 2.88 -15.05 -2.54
CA SER A 274 3.78 -15.72 -1.60
C SER A 274 3.88 -17.22 -1.89
N MET A 275 4.89 -17.86 -1.32
CA MET A 275 5.02 -19.32 -1.33
C MET A 275 3.84 -20.01 -0.66
N ILE A 276 3.20 -19.38 0.33
CA ILE A 276 2.03 -19.92 1.03
C ILE A 276 0.83 -19.97 0.07
N ALA A 277 0.61 -18.91 -0.71
CA ALA A 277 -0.44 -18.89 -1.73
C ALA A 277 -0.23 -20.00 -2.77
N LEU A 278 0.99 -20.18 -3.27
CA LEU A 278 1.28 -21.26 -4.23
C LEU A 278 1.03 -22.65 -3.63
N LEU A 279 1.45 -22.89 -2.38
CA LEU A 279 1.25 -24.16 -1.70
C LEU A 279 -0.25 -24.43 -1.42
N ALA A 280 -1.00 -23.38 -1.09
CA ALA A 280 -2.44 -23.45 -0.91
C ALA A 280 -3.18 -23.79 -2.22
N LEU A 281 -2.72 -23.27 -3.36
CA LEU A 281 -3.24 -23.64 -4.68
C LEU A 281 -2.97 -25.13 -4.97
N VAL A 282 -1.75 -25.61 -4.70
CA VAL A 282 -1.42 -27.05 -4.85
C VAL A 282 -2.34 -27.91 -4.00
N LEU A 283 -2.61 -27.49 -2.76
CA LEU A 283 -3.55 -28.19 -1.87
C LEU A 283 -4.97 -28.27 -2.46
N ALA A 284 -5.47 -27.16 -3.03
CA ALA A 284 -6.77 -27.13 -3.67
C ALA A 284 -6.85 -28.03 -4.91
N VAL A 285 -5.78 -28.06 -5.71
CA VAL A 285 -5.64 -28.94 -6.89
C VAL A 285 -5.62 -30.41 -6.48
N LEU A 286 -4.87 -30.78 -5.44
CA LEU A 286 -4.83 -32.13 -4.90
C LEU A 286 -6.21 -32.60 -4.44
N GLY A 287 -6.95 -31.77 -3.70
CA GLY A 287 -8.32 -32.10 -3.28
C GLY A 287 -9.27 -32.31 -4.46
N MET A 288 -9.13 -31.50 -5.51
CA MET A 288 -9.87 -31.66 -6.77
C MET A 288 -9.54 -32.98 -7.47
N LEU A 289 -8.28 -33.38 -7.50
CA LEU A 289 -7.83 -34.64 -8.10
C LEU A 289 -8.36 -35.87 -7.36
N ILE A 290 -8.21 -35.92 -6.04
CA ILE A 290 -8.73 -37.00 -5.18
C ILE A 290 -10.22 -37.24 -5.48
N ARG A 291 -10.99 -36.14 -5.53
CA ARG A 291 -12.42 -36.18 -5.80
C ARG A 291 -12.74 -36.68 -7.21
N THR A 292 -11.95 -36.31 -8.22
CA THR A 292 -12.18 -36.81 -9.59
C THR A 292 -11.90 -38.30 -9.69
N LEU A 293 -10.81 -38.79 -9.08
CA LEU A 293 -10.43 -40.21 -9.10
C LEU A 293 -11.53 -41.09 -8.53
N GLY A 294 -12.07 -40.75 -7.36
CA GLY A 294 -13.16 -41.51 -6.75
C GLY A 294 -14.46 -41.57 -7.58
N ARG A 295 -14.69 -40.60 -8.47
CA ARG A 295 -15.83 -40.62 -9.39
C ARG A 295 -15.59 -41.50 -10.61
N LEU A 296 -14.34 -41.60 -11.06
CA LEU A 296 -13.98 -42.46 -12.19
C LEU A 296 -14.07 -43.92 -11.83
N ASP A 297 -13.52 -44.31 -10.67
CA ASP A 297 -13.52 -45.70 -10.25
C ASP A 297 -14.95 -46.26 -10.18
N ARG A 298 -15.91 -45.46 -9.70
CA ARG A 298 -17.33 -45.84 -9.66
C ARG A 298 -18.03 -45.88 -11.02
N LEU A 299 -17.60 -45.04 -11.96
CA LEU A 299 -18.11 -45.09 -13.32
C LEU A 299 -17.57 -46.31 -14.06
N ASP A 300 -16.29 -46.65 -13.86
CA ASP A 300 -15.69 -47.87 -14.39
C ASP A 300 -16.41 -49.12 -13.83
N SER A 301 -16.71 -49.16 -12.53
CA SER A 301 -17.53 -50.24 -11.94
C SER A 301 -18.94 -50.29 -12.53
N ALA A 302 -19.64 -49.16 -12.67
CA ALA A 302 -21.00 -49.12 -13.21
C ALA A 302 -21.09 -49.52 -14.70
N VAL A 303 -20.03 -49.26 -15.48
CA VAL A 303 -19.90 -49.70 -16.87
C VAL A 303 -19.59 -51.21 -16.93
N GLN A 304 -18.73 -51.71 -16.05
CA GLN A 304 -18.44 -53.15 -15.95
C GLN A 304 -19.67 -53.97 -15.52
N ASP A 305 -20.53 -53.40 -14.67
CA ASP A 305 -21.76 -54.04 -14.20
C ASP A 305 -22.91 -54.04 -15.25
N GLY A 306 -22.66 -53.56 -16.48
CA GLY A 306 -23.62 -53.61 -17.59
C GLY A 306 -24.84 -52.68 -17.44
N ASN A 307 -24.85 -51.79 -16.45
CA ASN A 307 -25.99 -50.93 -16.11
C ASN A 307 -26.09 -49.64 -16.95
N LEU A 308 -25.17 -49.43 -17.89
CA LEU A 308 -25.11 -48.25 -18.74
C LEU A 308 -25.14 -48.67 -20.20
N ASP A 309 -26.24 -48.35 -20.87
CA ASP A 309 -26.44 -48.61 -22.30
C ASP A 309 -25.35 -47.88 -23.11
N ASN A 310 -24.57 -48.63 -23.89
CA ASN A 310 -23.40 -48.17 -24.67
C ASN A 310 -23.77 -47.25 -25.87
N SER A 311 -24.97 -46.69 -25.88
CA SER A 311 -25.52 -45.94 -27.01
C SER A 311 -24.95 -44.51 -27.08
N GLY A 312 -23.74 -44.38 -27.64
CA GLY A 312 -23.37 -43.21 -28.44
C GLY A 312 -22.32 -42.23 -27.88
N ALA A 313 -21.77 -42.43 -26.68
CA ALA A 313 -20.74 -41.55 -26.13
C ALA A 313 -19.33 -42.11 -26.40
N TRP A 314 -18.54 -41.42 -27.22
CA TRP A 314 -17.11 -41.70 -27.44
C TRP A 314 -16.34 -41.51 -26.12
N MET A 315 -16.26 -42.57 -25.31
CA MET A 315 -15.35 -42.61 -24.16
C MET A 315 -13.93 -42.82 -24.66
N LEU A 316 -13.02 -41.94 -24.25
CA LEU A 316 -11.59 -42.23 -24.33
C LEU A 316 -11.34 -43.46 -23.45
N PRO A 317 -10.54 -44.45 -23.90
CA PRO A 317 -10.24 -45.60 -23.07
C PRO A 317 -9.71 -45.16 -21.69
N PRO A 318 -10.09 -45.85 -20.58
CA PRO A 318 -9.73 -45.46 -19.22
C PRO A 318 -8.23 -45.18 -19.04
N LYS A 319 -7.38 -45.91 -19.80
CA LYS A 319 -5.92 -45.72 -19.86
C LYS A 319 -5.52 -44.34 -20.40
N THR A 320 -6.06 -43.89 -21.54
CA THR A 320 -5.78 -42.54 -22.09
C THR A 320 -6.23 -41.43 -21.15
N TYR A 321 -7.29 -41.67 -20.40
CA TYR A 321 -7.81 -40.72 -19.43
C TYR A 321 -6.89 -40.58 -18.19
N ARG A 322 -6.40 -41.70 -17.63
CA ARG A 322 -5.38 -41.67 -16.57
C ARG A 322 -4.10 -40.95 -17.03
N ILE A 323 -3.67 -41.19 -18.28
CA ILE A 323 -2.51 -40.50 -18.87
C ILE A 323 -2.73 -38.98 -18.93
N ALA A 324 -3.91 -38.50 -19.34
CA ALA A 324 -4.23 -37.07 -19.37
C ALA A 324 -4.23 -36.43 -17.97
N GLN A 325 -4.67 -37.17 -16.94
CA GLN A 325 -4.61 -36.71 -15.55
C GLN A 325 -3.17 -36.64 -15.02
N TYR A 326 -2.35 -37.68 -15.26
CA TYR A 326 -0.94 -37.64 -14.88
C TYR A 326 -0.21 -36.50 -15.60
N PHE A 327 -0.52 -36.28 -16.88
CA PHE A 327 0.05 -35.17 -17.64
C PHE A 327 -0.37 -33.81 -17.05
N LEU A 328 -1.61 -33.66 -16.59
CA LEU A 328 -2.07 -32.44 -15.91
C LEU A 328 -1.35 -32.22 -14.58
N VAL A 329 -1.24 -33.25 -13.75
CA VAL A 329 -0.53 -33.17 -12.47
C VAL A 329 0.92 -32.80 -12.70
N LEU A 330 1.57 -33.47 -13.66
CA LEU A 330 2.95 -33.22 -14.01
C LEU A 330 3.16 -31.81 -14.57
N THR A 331 2.27 -31.32 -15.45
CA THR A 331 2.35 -29.94 -15.97
C THR A 331 2.10 -28.91 -14.88
N THR A 332 1.16 -29.15 -13.94
CA THR A 332 0.90 -28.24 -12.83
C THR A 332 2.09 -28.18 -11.86
N LEU A 333 2.69 -29.35 -11.55
CA LEU A 333 3.91 -29.43 -10.74
C LEU A 333 5.12 -28.81 -11.45
N ALA A 334 5.27 -29.04 -12.76
CA ALA A 334 6.35 -28.46 -13.56
C ALA A 334 6.22 -26.94 -13.67
N LEU A 335 5.01 -26.41 -13.90
CA LEU A 335 4.76 -24.97 -13.86
C LEU A 335 5.03 -24.38 -12.47
N GLY A 336 4.61 -25.07 -11.41
CA GLY A 336 4.95 -24.68 -10.04
C GLY A 336 6.47 -24.64 -9.82
N PHE A 337 7.19 -25.63 -10.32
CA PHE A 337 8.65 -25.70 -10.22
C PHE A 337 9.36 -24.61 -11.05
N VAL A 338 8.89 -24.33 -12.27
CA VAL A 338 9.41 -23.25 -13.12
C VAL A 338 9.19 -21.89 -12.45
N MET A 339 8.01 -21.66 -11.90
CA MET A 339 7.69 -20.42 -11.17
C MET A 339 8.57 -20.26 -9.92
N VAL A 340 8.79 -21.34 -9.17
CA VAL A 340 9.68 -21.33 -7.98
C VAL A 340 11.14 -21.07 -8.38
N ASN A 341 11.62 -21.64 -9.50
CA ASN A 341 12.98 -21.40 -9.98
C ASN A 341 13.16 -19.99 -10.52
N GLN A 342 12.20 -19.46 -11.30
CA GLN A 342 12.23 -18.05 -11.71
C GLN A 342 12.26 -17.11 -10.51
N TYR A 343 11.52 -17.44 -9.44
CA TYR A 343 11.55 -16.66 -8.20
C TYR A 343 12.90 -16.74 -7.48
N ARG A 344 13.52 -17.92 -7.46
CA ARG A 344 14.87 -18.13 -6.91
C ARG A 344 15.92 -17.32 -7.68
N ASP A 345 15.82 -17.28 -9.00
CA ASP A 345 16.75 -16.54 -9.86
C ASP A 345 16.58 -15.03 -9.73
N LEU A 346 15.34 -14.54 -9.58
CA LEU A 346 15.05 -13.14 -9.24
C LEU A 346 15.66 -12.74 -7.89
N ILE A 347 15.56 -13.59 -6.86
CA ILE A 347 16.19 -13.35 -5.55
C ILE A 347 17.71 -13.33 -5.67
N LYS A 348 18.29 -14.25 -6.44
CA LYS A 348 19.73 -14.28 -6.70
C LYS A 348 20.18 -13.02 -7.45
N GLN A 349 19.43 -12.60 -8.47
CA GLN A 349 19.73 -11.41 -9.27
C GLN A 349 19.65 -10.15 -8.40
N GLU A 350 18.66 -10.02 -7.52
CA GLU A 350 18.55 -8.90 -6.60
C GLU A 350 19.70 -8.90 -5.57
N ARG A 351 20.08 -10.08 -5.05
CA ARG A 351 21.22 -10.21 -4.14
C ARG A 351 22.55 -9.84 -4.82
N GLN A 352 22.75 -10.30 -6.06
CA GLN A 352 23.91 -9.96 -6.89
C GLN A 352 23.93 -8.47 -7.25
N ARG A 353 22.77 -7.88 -7.55
CA ARG A 353 22.63 -6.44 -7.79
C ARG A 353 23.00 -5.65 -6.53
N LEU A 354 22.55 -6.05 -5.35
CA LEU A 354 22.90 -5.42 -4.08
C LEU A 354 24.39 -5.57 -3.74
N GLU A 355 25.00 -6.72 -4.03
CA GLU A 355 26.45 -6.93 -3.88
C GLU A 355 27.26 -6.11 -4.88
N ALA A 356 26.80 -6.00 -6.13
CA ALA A 356 27.39 -5.15 -7.16
C ALA A 356 27.29 -3.67 -6.78
N ILE A 357 26.14 -3.22 -6.25
CA ILE A 357 25.94 -1.87 -5.72
C ILE A 357 26.90 -1.61 -4.54
N ARG A 358 27.04 -2.54 -3.59
CA ARG A 358 28.00 -2.40 -2.48
C ARG A 358 29.44 -2.33 -2.95
N LYS A 359 29.82 -3.13 -3.96
CA LYS A 359 31.16 -3.08 -4.58
C LYS A 359 31.35 -1.81 -5.42
N ALA A 360 30.32 -1.31 -6.09
CA ALA A 360 30.33 -0.06 -6.86
C ALA A 360 30.53 1.15 -5.95
N ILE A 361 29.78 1.23 -4.83
CA ILE A 361 29.94 2.28 -3.80
C ILE A 361 31.37 2.28 -3.24
N LYS A 362 31.96 1.10 -3.03
CA LYS A 362 33.35 0.97 -2.56
C LYS A 362 34.41 1.27 -3.62
N SER A 363 34.11 1.09 -4.91
CA SER A 363 35.07 1.32 -6.00
C SER A 363 35.02 2.72 -6.59
N HIS A 364 33.89 3.43 -6.46
CA HIS A 364 33.70 4.81 -6.92
C HIS A 364 33.97 5.84 -5.81
N GLU A 365 34.93 5.55 -4.91
CA GLU A 365 35.29 6.45 -3.82
C GLU A 365 35.74 7.84 -4.33
N HIS A 366 36.18 7.93 -5.58
CA HIS A 366 36.62 9.16 -6.26
C HIS A 366 35.64 9.76 -7.28
N ASP A 367 34.52 9.10 -7.62
CA ASP A 367 33.52 9.64 -8.56
C ASP A 367 32.24 10.04 -7.81
N TYR A 368 32.14 11.33 -7.53
CA TYR A 368 31.02 11.92 -6.79
C TYR A 368 29.69 11.79 -7.53
N GLU A 369 29.66 11.95 -8.86
CA GLU A 369 28.41 11.92 -9.64
C GLU A 369 27.82 10.51 -9.68
N ALA A 370 28.66 9.50 -9.96
CA ALA A 370 28.23 8.10 -9.94
C ALA A 370 27.74 7.68 -8.54
N ARG A 371 28.44 8.10 -7.48
CA ARG A 371 28.04 7.84 -6.09
C ARG A 371 26.69 8.50 -5.76
N MET A 372 26.45 9.73 -6.23
CA MET A 372 25.22 10.45 -5.97
C MET A 372 24.04 9.89 -6.76
N ALA A 373 24.24 9.53 -8.04
CA ALA A 373 23.23 8.86 -8.84
C ALA A 373 22.77 7.55 -8.18
N LEU A 374 23.72 6.79 -7.63
CA LEU A 374 23.42 5.57 -6.89
C LEU A 374 22.67 5.84 -5.59
N PHE A 375 23.11 6.82 -4.80
CA PHE A 375 22.44 7.25 -3.56
C PHE A 375 20.96 7.61 -3.79
N MET A 376 20.65 8.29 -4.89
CA MET A 376 19.27 8.68 -5.22
C MET A 376 18.33 7.49 -5.50
N THR A 377 18.88 6.31 -5.82
CA THR A 377 18.10 5.07 -6.01
C THR A 377 17.90 4.28 -4.72
N LEU A 378 18.61 4.62 -3.64
CA LEU A 378 18.59 3.85 -2.41
C LEU A 378 17.28 4.03 -1.66
N LYS A 379 16.82 2.92 -1.08
CA LYS A 379 15.77 2.92 -0.08
C LYS A 379 16.35 3.36 1.27
N LEU A 380 16.13 4.62 1.64
CA LEU A 380 16.79 5.26 2.80
C LEU A 380 16.55 4.54 4.14
N THR A 381 15.41 3.87 4.30
CA THR A 381 15.09 3.09 5.51
C THR A 381 15.93 1.82 5.67
N ASP A 382 16.53 1.31 4.59
CA ASP A 382 17.48 0.18 4.63
C ASP A 382 18.93 0.67 4.83
N HIS A 383 19.16 1.99 4.74
CA HIS A 383 20.46 2.64 4.87
C HIS A 383 20.41 3.82 5.86
N PRO A 384 20.09 3.56 7.14
CA PRO A 384 19.78 4.59 8.13
C PRO A 384 20.91 5.59 8.42
N ASP A 385 22.15 5.26 8.06
CA ASP A 385 23.35 6.06 8.38
C ASP A 385 23.82 6.96 7.24
N LEU A 386 23.20 6.82 6.06
CA LEU A 386 23.61 7.50 4.83
C LEU A 386 22.66 8.62 4.42
N THR A 387 21.59 8.86 5.18
CA THR A 387 20.50 9.76 4.79
C THR A 387 20.93 11.22 4.63
N ASP A 388 22.02 11.62 5.28
CA ASP A 388 22.61 12.97 5.26
C ASP A 388 23.73 13.14 4.19
N ALA A 389 24.04 12.10 3.40
CA ALA A 389 25.23 12.09 2.54
C ALA A 389 25.24 13.21 1.51
N ARG A 390 24.07 13.51 0.92
CA ARG A 390 23.92 14.60 -0.05
C ARG A 390 23.90 15.96 0.63
N ALA A 391 23.17 16.09 1.73
CA ALA A 391 22.94 17.36 2.42
C ALA A 391 24.25 18.09 2.78
N ARG A 392 25.28 17.34 3.23
CA ARG A 392 26.60 17.87 3.59
C ARG A 392 27.36 18.55 2.46
N THR A 393 26.97 18.31 1.21
CA THR A 393 27.65 18.86 0.02
C THR A 393 26.87 19.99 -0.65
N LEU A 394 25.68 20.30 -0.16
CA LEU A 394 24.83 21.35 -0.70
C LEU A 394 25.22 22.69 -0.07
N THR A 395 25.47 23.69 -0.92
CA THR A 395 25.93 25.02 -0.50
C THR A 395 24.84 26.07 -0.40
N ASP A 396 23.66 25.77 -0.97
CA ASP A 396 22.50 26.66 -1.00
C ASP A 396 21.34 26.14 -0.13
N SER A 397 20.62 27.07 0.49
CA SER A 397 19.53 26.77 1.42
C SER A 397 18.35 26.10 0.73
N HIS A 398 18.01 26.51 -0.49
CA HIS A 398 16.92 25.89 -1.25
C HIS A 398 17.24 24.42 -1.56
N ALA A 399 18.48 24.13 -1.95
CA ALA A 399 18.93 22.76 -2.18
C ALA A 399 18.89 21.92 -0.89
N VAL A 400 19.40 22.43 0.23
CA VAL A 400 19.38 21.73 1.52
C VAL A 400 17.95 21.46 1.99
N VAL A 401 17.06 22.45 1.92
CA VAL A 401 15.66 22.31 2.34
C VAL A 401 14.90 21.33 1.44
N GLY A 402 15.17 21.35 0.14
CA GLY A 402 14.62 20.39 -0.82
C GLY A 402 15.07 18.96 -0.52
N GLU A 403 16.35 18.77 -0.23
CA GLU A 403 16.90 17.46 0.14
C GLU A 403 16.36 16.96 1.48
N ALA A 404 16.27 17.82 2.49
CA ALA A 404 15.71 17.47 3.79
C ALA A 404 14.25 17.03 3.68
N ASN A 405 13.43 17.75 2.89
CA ASN A 405 12.06 17.33 2.57
C ASN A 405 12.02 15.97 1.87
N ARG A 406 12.86 15.77 0.85
CA ARG A 406 12.92 14.51 0.11
C ARG A 406 13.22 13.34 1.04
N VAL A 407 14.24 13.48 1.89
CA VAL A 407 14.64 12.45 2.86
C VAL A 407 13.49 12.12 3.80
N LEU A 408 12.85 13.13 4.40
CA LEU A 408 11.69 12.94 5.30
C LEU A 408 10.53 12.25 4.61
N ILE A 409 10.13 12.71 3.42
CA ILE A 409 9.02 12.12 2.66
C ILE A 409 9.34 10.67 2.31
N HIS A 410 10.55 10.36 1.85
CA HIS A 410 10.94 8.98 1.49
C HIS A 410 10.92 8.04 2.70
N ILE A 411 11.49 8.47 3.83
CA ILE A 411 11.50 7.67 5.05
C ILE A 411 10.07 7.42 5.53
N LEU A 412 9.25 8.47 5.61
CA LEU A 412 7.88 8.38 6.10
C LEU A 412 6.98 7.59 5.14
N ALA A 413 7.11 7.77 3.82
CA ALA A 413 6.34 7.03 2.82
C ALA A 413 6.58 5.52 2.94
N ASP A 414 7.84 5.12 3.19
CA ASP A 414 8.17 3.72 3.35
C ASP A 414 7.68 3.14 4.68
N ILE A 415 7.89 3.85 5.79
CA ILE A 415 7.44 3.40 7.11
C ILE A 415 5.91 3.32 7.18
N LEU A 416 5.21 4.28 6.58
CA LEU A 416 3.75 4.43 6.66
C LEU A 416 3.02 3.86 5.42
N VAL A 417 3.67 3.05 4.58
CA VAL A 417 3.14 2.67 3.26
C VAL A 417 1.75 2.05 3.31
N SER A 418 1.49 1.20 4.31
CA SER A 418 0.23 0.46 4.48
C SER A 418 -0.75 1.14 5.45
N ILE A 419 -0.35 2.24 6.07
CA ILE A 419 -1.10 2.91 7.14
C ILE A 419 -1.74 4.16 6.57
N GLN A 420 -3.06 4.26 6.63
CA GLN A 420 -3.79 5.45 6.17
C GLN A 420 -4.04 6.43 7.30
N GLU A 421 -4.18 5.91 8.51
CA GLU A 421 -4.62 6.66 9.69
C GLU A 421 -3.46 6.85 10.67
N THR A 422 -3.29 8.08 11.13
CA THR A 422 -2.21 8.45 12.04
C THR A 422 -2.75 9.20 13.26
N VAL A 423 -2.02 9.08 14.36
CA VAL A 423 -2.29 9.81 15.60
C VAL A 423 -1.02 10.52 15.99
N ILE A 424 -1.07 11.83 16.20
CA ILE A 424 0.10 12.60 16.62
C ILE A 424 0.02 12.82 18.13
N LEU A 425 1.05 12.39 18.85
CA LEU A 425 1.20 12.66 20.28
C LEU A 425 2.21 13.78 20.48
N SER A 426 1.76 14.89 21.08
CA SER A 426 2.65 15.92 21.57
C SER A 426 2.94 15.70 23.04
N LEU A 427 4.22 15.54 23.35
CA LEU A 427 4.70 15.39 24.72
C LEU A 427 5.12 16.74 25.34
N SER A 428 4.87 17.85 24.65
CA SER A 428 5.11 19.19 25.19
C SER A 428 3.85 20.02 25.19
N ASP A 429 3.62 20.68 26.33
CA ASP A 429 2.60 21.72 26.50
C ASP A 429 3.18 23.12 26.35
N ASP A 430 4.49 23.25 26.11
CA ASP A 430 5.07 24.57 25.91
C ASP A 430 4.73 25.12 24.52
N ASN A 431 4.40 26.41 24.49
CA ASN A 431 4.17 27.15 23.25
C ASN A 431 5.50 27.67 22.67
N SER A 432 6.60 26.93 22.88
CA SER A 432 7.89 27.34 22.32
C SER A 432 7.83 27.26 20.79
N VAL A 433 8.46 28.23 20.12
CA VAL A 433 8.51 28.25 18.65
C VAL A 433 9.18 26.98 18.11
N ALA A 434 10.17 26.45 18.82
CA ALA A 434 10.86 25.21 18.46
C ALA A 434 9.90 24.01 18.37
N ASN A 435 9.17 23.73 19.44
CA ASN A 435 8.26 22.58 19.49
C ASN A 435 7.08 22.74 18.52
N MET A 436 6.57 23.97 18.38
CA MET A 436 5.50 24.26 17.43
C MET A 436 5.95 24.11 15.98
N ALA A 437 7.21 24.46 15.65
CA ALA A 437 7.77 24.28 14.32
C ALA A 437 7.92 22.80 13.94
N GLU A 438 8.40 21.97 14.87
CA GLU A 438 8.51 20.53 14.62
C GLU A 438 7.14 19.87 14.42
N LYS A 439 6.18 20.25 15.26
CA LYS A 439 4.80 19.77 15.18
C LYS A 439 4.14 20.16 13.87
N ALA A 440 4.17 21.44 13.52
CA ALA A 440 3.55 21.93 12.29
C ALA A 440 4.24 21.35 11.04
N GLY A 441 5.57 21.23 11.04
CA GLY A 441 6.30 20.56 9.98
C GLY A 441 5.92 19.09 9.82
N ALA A 442 5.71 18.36 10.92
CA ALA A 442 5.22 16.98 10.89
C ALA A 442 3.83 16.86 10.25
N ILE A 443 2.92 17.76 10.59
CA ILE A 443 1.57 17.81 10.00
C ILE A 443 1.66 18.02 8.48
N PHE A 444 2.49 18.96 8.02
CA PHE A 444 2.69 19.19 6.59
C PHE A 444 3.26 17.97 5.86
N LEU A 445 4.17 17.22 6.48
CA LEU A 445 4.70 15.98 5.89
C LEU A 445 3.60 14.92 5.74
N LEU A 446 2.75 14.75 6.75
CA LEU A 446 1.65 13.78 6.71
C LEU A 446 0.59 14.15 5.68
N GLN A 447 0.29 15.45 5.53
CA GLN A 447 -0.57 15.96 4.47
C GLN A 447 0.01 15.67 3.08
N LYS A 448 1.31 15.91 2.86
CA LYS A 448 2.01 15.58 1.60
C LYS A 448 1.94 14.08 1.26
N LEU A 449 1.86 13.22 2.28
CA LEU A 449 1.72 11.77 2.13
C LEU A 449 0.26 11.28 2.06
N ASN A 450 -0.71 12.21 2.01
CA ASN A 450 -2.13 11.93 2.02
C ASN A 450 -2.56 11.02 3.20
N LYS A 451 -1.99 11.25 4.38
CA LYS A 451 -2.34 10.52 5.61
C LYS A 451 -3.37 11.29 6.40
N THR A 452 -4.42 10.61 6.85
CA THR A 452 -5.42 11.21 7.73
C THR A 452 -4.89 11.19 9.15
N PHE A 453 -4.90 12.33 9.83
CA PHE A 453 -4.60 12.40 11.26
C PHE A 453 -5.89 12.68 12.03
N TYR A 454 -6.19 11.87 13.04
CA TYR A 454 -7.48 11.90 13.75
C TYR A 454 -7.42 12.63 15.08
N PHE A 455 -6.28 12.55 15.74
CA PHE A 455 -6.18 12.88 17.14
C PHE A 455 -4.83 13.50 17.44
N TYR A 456 -4.88 14.59 18.19
CA TYR A 456 -3.74 15.32 18.70
C TYR A 456 -3.92 15.42 20.22
N CYS A 457 -2.96 14.90 20.99
CA CYS A 457 -3.01 14.91 22.46
C CYS A 457 -1.89 15.80 23.00
N LEU A 458 -2.24 16.73 23.89
CA LEU A 458 -1.33 17.51 24.72
C LEU A 458 -1.21 16.87 26.11
N HIS A 459 0.01 16.83 26.64
CA HIS A 459 0.40 16.21 27.90
C HIS A 459 -0.59 16.48 29.05
N SER A 460 -0.97 17.74 29.27
CA SER A 460 -1.93 18.14 30.34
C SER A 460 -3.41 17.82 30.03
N LYS A 461 -3.81 17.73 28.77
CA LYS A 461 -5.21 17.52 28.36
C LYS A 461 -5.57 16.05 28.11
N CYS A 462 -4.58 15.16 28.05
CA CYS A 462 -4.80 13.72 27.84
C CYS A 462 -5.62 13.02 28.94
N ASN A 463 -5.87 13.64 30.11
CA ASN A 463 -6.61 13.00 31.21
C ASN A 463 -8.15 12.91 31.01
N ARG A 464 -8.77 13.78 30.20
CA ARG A 464 -10.23 13.81 29.96
C ARG A 464 -10.62 13.66 28.49
N GLU A 465 -10.07 14.48 27.59
CA GLU A 465 -10.30 14.38 26.14
C GLU A 465 -9.50 13.24 25.52
N GLY A 466 -8.31 12.97 26.09
CA GLY A 466 -7.55 11.77 25.80
C GLY A 466 -8.36 10.50 25.99
N ARG A 467 -9.29 10.42 26.95
CA ARG A 467 -10.18 9.27 27.14
C ARG A 467 -11.15 9.04 25.96
N VAL A 468 -11.63 10.09 25.31
CA VAL A 468 -12.53 9.99 24.14
C VAL A 468 -11.73 9.60 22.89
N GLY A 469 -10.57 10.22 22.68
CA GLY A 469 -9.61 9.78 21.65
C GLY A 469 -9.16 8.33 21.87
N TRP A 470 -8.95 7.94 23.13
CA TRP A 470 -8.57 6.60 23.55
C TRP A 470 -9.70 5.59 23.30
N GLN A 471 -10.95 5.92 23.62
CA GLN A 471 -12.13 5.09 23.28
C GLN A 471 -12.32 4.96 21.76
N PHE A 472 -12.10 6.04 21.01
CA PHE A 472 -12.14 6.01 19.54
C PHE A 472 -11.05 5.11 18.94
N LEU A 473 -9.83 5.19 19.48
CA LEU A 473 -8.70 4.38 19.03
C LEU A 473 -8.83 2.90 19.45
N ASN A 474 -9.37 2.63 20.64
CA ASN A 474 -9.60 1.26 21.13
C ASN A 474 -10.71 0.53 20.34
N ASN A 475 -11.66 1.29 19.77
CA ASN A 475 -12.69 0.76 18.86
C ASN A 475 -12.16 0.46 17.45
N LYS A 476 -10.98 0.95 17.08
CA LYS A 476 -10.31 0.65 15.80
C LYS A 476 -9.26 -0.45 15.99
N GLN A 477 -9.05 -1.26 14.95
CA GLN A 477 -7.99 -2.28 15.02
C GLN A 477 -6.62 -1.61 15.01
N SER A 478 -5.79 -1.91 16.01
CA SER A 478 -4.45 -1.35 16.22
C SER A 478 -3.49 -1.51 15.02
N LYS A 479 -3.75 -2.44 14.11
CA LYS A 479 -2.90 -2.69 12.94
C LYS A 479 -3.03 -1.63 11.83
N ASP A 480 -4.11 -0.86 11.82
CA ASP A 480 -4.44 0.11 10.76
C ASP A 480 -4.02 1.56 11.11
N ILE A 481 -3.47 1.77 12.31
CA ILE A 481 -3.11 3.09 12.85
C ILE A 481 -1.62 3.16 13.17
N ALA A 482 -0.97 4.25 12.78
CA ALA A 482 0.36 4.61 13.28
C ALA A 482 0.26 5.65 14.38
N LEU A 483 1.01 5.42 15.46
CA LEU A 483 1.26 6.39 16.49
C LEU A 483 2.51 7.18 16.13
N ILE A 484 2.37 8.48 15.94
CA ILE A 484 3.46 9.40 15.61
C ILE A 484 3.74 10.21 16.87
N VAL A 485 4.88 10.00 17.48
CA VAL A 485 5.32 10.76 18.65
C VAL A 485 6.13 11.94 18.17
N GLN A 486 5.79 13.14 18.67
CA GLN A 486 6.54 14.36 18.39
C GLN A 486 8.02 14.19 18.74
N GLY A 487 8.88 14.78 17.91
CA GLY A 487 10.33 14.72 18.04
C GLY A 487 10.89 15.73 19.04
N GLY A 488 12.13 16.12 18.80
CA GLY A 488 12.81 17.17 19.54
C GLY A 488 13.51 16.67 20.81
N HIS A 489 13.95 17.63 21.64
CA HIS A 489 14.76 17.36 22.83
C HIS A 489 13.94 16.80 24.01
N GLN A 490 12.61 16.95 24.02
CA GLN A 490 11.81 16.80 25.25
C GLN A 490 11.33 15.38 25.58
N VAL A 491 11.34 14.46 24.61
CA VAL A 491 10.78 13.10 24.79
C VAL A 491 11.44 12.35 25.94
N PHE A 492 12.74 12.58 26.14
CA PHE A 492 13.54 11.84 27.09
C PHE A 492 13.92 12.63 28.36
N GLN A 493 13.73 13.96 28.42
CA GLN A 493 14.23 14.76 29.54
C GLN A 493 13.30 14.79 30.75
N LYS A 494 11.98 14.86 30.50
CA LYS A 494 10.99 15.01 31.58
C LYS A 494 10.49 13.63 32.03
N PRO A 495 10.51 13.31 33.34
CA PRO A 495 9.99 12.05 33.86
C PRO A 495 8.53 11.76 33.43
N GLU A 496 7.72 12.82 33.36
CA GLU A 496 6.31 12.73 32.96
C GLU A 496 6.17 12.29 31.49
N ASN A 497 7.03 12.79 30.59
CA ASN A 497 7.04 12.41 29.17
C ASN A 497 7.43 10.93 28.99
N LYS A 498 8.33 10.42 29.85
CA LYS A 498 8.68 9.00 29.89
C LYS A 498 7.48 8.13 30.29
N MET A 499 6.75 8.54 31.34
CA MET A 499 5.56 7.83 31.82
C MET A 499 4.45 7.79 30.77
N ILE A 500 4.16 8.91 30.10
CA ILE A 500 3.16 8.95 29.03
C ILE A 500 3.60 8.08 27.85
N SER A 501 4.85 8.20 27.41
CA SER A 501 5.38 7.37 26.33
C SER A 501 5.25 5.88 26.66
N GLN A 502 5.55 5.48 27.90
CA GLN A 502 5.38 4.11 28.37
C GLN A 502 3.91 3.67 28.31
N LEU A 503 2.97 4.47 28.84
CA LEU A 503 1.55 4.16 28.82
C LEU A 503 1.02 3.94 27.39
N PHE A 504 1.45 4.78 26.45
CA PHE A 504 1.08 4.65 25.03
C PHE A 504 1.70 3.40 24.40
N LEU A 505 2.98 3.11 24.67
CA LEU A 505 3.64 1.91 24.17
C LEU A 505 3.01 0.63 24.74
N GLU A 506 2.57 0.61 25.99
CA GLU A 506 1.84 -0.51 26.59
C GLU A 506 0.46 -0.68 25.95
N THR A 507 -0.26 0.42 25.74
CA THR A 507 -1.62 0.41 25.16
C THR A 507 -1.62 -0.02 23.69
N PHE A 508 -0.70 0.50 22.88
CA PHE A 508 -0.65 0.27 21.43
C PHE A 508 0.36 -0.81 21.04
N LEU A 509 0.30 -1.95 21.72
CA LEU A 509 1.31 -3.02 21.62
C LEU A 509 1.56 -3.53 20.20
N HIS A 510 0.53 -3.49 19.34
CA HIS A 510 0.56 -4.03 17.98
C HIS A 510 0.57 -2.96 16.88
N SER A 511 0.46 -1.68 17.25
CA SER A 511 0.50 -0.57 16.31
C SER A 511 1.92 -0.27 15.86
N LEU A 512 2.04 0.41 14.72
CA LEU A 512 3.31 1.03 14.36
C LEU A 512 3.51 2.28 15.23
N VAL A 513 4.69 2.42 15.82
CA VAL A 513 5.06 3.61 16.59
C VAL A 513 6.28 4.24 15.94
N LEU A 514 6.16 5.52 15.61
CA LEU A 514 7.19 6.30 14.95
C LEU A 514 7.47 7.53 15.79
N PHE A 515 8.70 7.65 16.29
CA PHE A 515 9.18 8.87 16.87
C PHE A 515 9.78 9.73 15.77
N LEU A 516 9.26 10.94 15.63
CA LEU A 516 9.83 11.96 14.75
C LEU A 516 11.22 12.36 15.24
N PRO A 517 12.04 13.01 14.39
CA PRO A 517 13.46 13.25 14.67
C PRO A 517 13.74 13.76 16.07
N LEU A 518 14.47 12.98 16.86
CA LEU A 518 14.86 13.24 18.24
C LEU A 518 16.31 13.71 18.33
N ASN A 519 16.58 14.60 19.29
CA ASN A 519 17.93 14.98 19.66
C ASN A 519 18.24 14.45 21.07
N ILE A 520 19.38 13.77 21.22
CA ILE A 520 19.88 13.23 22.48
C ILE A 520 21.06 14.10 22.93
N ASP A 521 20.88 14.78 24.06
CA ASP A 521 21.92 15.64 24.62
C ASP A 521 23.08 14.81 25.21
N PRO A 522 24.36 15.14 24.91
CA PRO A 522 25.52 14.49 25.51
C PRO A 522 25.58 14.54 27.02
N GLY A 523 25.07 15.61 27.65
CA GLY A 523 25.08 15.76 29.13
C GLY A 523 23.97 14.99 29.83
N MET A 524 23.09 14.35 29.06
CA MET A 524 21.91 13.70 29.58
C MET A 524 22.27 12.37 30.22
N LYS A 525 22.18 12.30 31.56
CA LYS A 525 22.23 11.05 32.34
C LYS A 525 20.97 10.20 32.15
N LEU A 526 20.59 10.00 30.89
CA LEU A 526 19.37 9.35 30.47
C LEU A 526 19.25 7.91 30.97
N PHE A 527 20.40 7.26 31.18
CA PHE A 527 20.51 5.82 31.37
C PHE A 527 21.25 5.42 32.66
N GLU A 528 21.68 6.38 33.50
CA GLU A 528 22.49 6.07 34.71
C GLU A 528 21.66 5.66 35.94
N THR A 529 20.41 6.13 36.10
CA THR A 529 19.69 5.98 37.38
C THR A 529 18.30 5.36 37.33
N SER A 530 17.76 4.99 36.16
CA SER A 530 16.55 4.15 36.13
C SER A 530 16.37 3.34 34.84
N ASN A 531 16.27 2.02 35.05
CA ASN A 531 15.38 1.09 34.37
C ASN A 531 15.79 0.46 33.02
N VAL A 532 16.39 -0.73 33.14
CA VAL A 532 16.29 -1.88 32.19
C VAL A 532 14.88 -2.07 31.63
N THR A 533 13.84 -1.57 32.30
CA THR A 533 12.45 -1.54 31.86
C THR A 533 12.15 -0.53 30.74
N PHE A 534 12.82 0.63 30.63
CA PHE A 534 12.46 1.61 29.58
C PHE A 534 12.88 1.12 28.18
N SER A 535 14.08 0.55 28.04
CA SER A 535 14.55 -0.01 26.77
C SER A 535 13.75 -1.24 26.33
N SER A 536 13.15 -2.00 27.26
CA SER A 536 12.33 -3.16 26.94
C SER A 536 10.99 -2.80 26.28
N TYR A 537 10.42 -1.63 26.58
CA TYR A 537 9.19 -1.15 25.90
C TYR A 537 9.43 -0.77 24.45
N PHE A 538 10.62 -0.24 24.14
CA PHE A 538 11.01 0.14 22.78
C PHE A 538 11.47 -1.04 21.95
N ASN A 539 11.92 -2.14 22.59
CA ASN A 539 12.43 -3.36 21.97
C ASN A 539 11.34 -4.14 21.20
N ARG A 540 10.88 -3.59 20.08
CA ARG A 540 9.82 -4.13 19.23
C ARG A 540 10.09 -3.80 17.76
N SER A 541 9.76 -4.74 16.88
CA SER A 541 10.02 -4.62 15.43
C SER A 541 9.20 -3.55 14.70
N ARG A 542 8.17 -2.98 15.35
CA ARG A 542 7.30 -1.94 14.79
C ARG A 542 7.50 -0.56 15.43
N VAL A 543 8.60 -0.37 16.16
CA VAL A 543 9.00 0.93 16.70
C VAL A 543 10.15 1.48 15.85
N TYR A 544 10.00 2.73 15.43
CA TYR A 544 10.98 3.47 14.64
C TYR A 544 11.39 4.72 15.41
N LEU A 545 12.69 4.94 15.52
CA LEU A 545 13.27 6.14 16.11
C LEU A 545 13.97 6.92 15.00
N LEU A 546 13.48 8.11 14.71
CA LEU A 546 14.19 9.04 13.85
C LEU A 546 15.09 9.92 14.73
N LEU A 547 16.34 10.15 14.32
CA LEU A 547 17.34 10.93 15.08
C LEU A 547 17.82 12.10 14.23
N SER A 548 17.94 13.28 14.83
CA SER A 548 18.24 14.54 14.14
C SER A 548 19.68 14.69 13.68
N ASP A 549 20.61 13.94 14.23
CA ASP A 549 22.05 14.10 14.03
C ASP A 549 22.80 12.79 14.31
N ARG A 550 24.05 12.74 13.83
CA ARG A 550 24.90 11.54 13.92
C ARG A 550 25.20 11.13 15.35
N TYR A 551 25.41 12.08 16.25
CA TYR A 551 25.67 11.79 17.67
C TYR A 551 24.46 11.08 18.29
N SER A 552 23.27 11.66 18.14
CA SER A 552 22.01 11.09 18.62
C SER A 552 21.75 9.70 18.05
N LEU A 553 22.09 9.48 16.76
CA LEU A 553 21.99 8.16 16.12
C LEU A 553 22.91 7.13 16.76
N GLU A 554 24.19 7.47 16.93
CA GLU A 554 25.19 6.57 17.52
C GLU A 554 24.84 6.25 18.97
N GLU A 555 24.39 7.25 19.73
CA GLU A 555 23.98 7.08 21.11
C GLU A 555 22.72 6.19 21.20
N ALA A 556 21.70 6.46 20.39
CA ALA A 556 20.49 5.64 20.34
C ALA A 556 20.80 4.18 19.99
N LYS A 557 21.75 3.90 19.09
CA LYS A 557 22.15 2.53 18.74
C LYS A 557 22.76 1.75 19.90
N LYS A 558 23.46 2.41 20.82
CA LYS A 558 24.03 1.76 22.02
C LYS A 558 22.92 1.19 22.91
N TYR A 559 21.81 1.92 23.04
CA TYR A 559 20.73 1.59 23.98
C TYR A 559 19.53 0.85 23.35
N PHE A 560 19.23 1.06 22.07
CA PHE A 560 18.03 0.54 21.38
C PHE A 560 18.37 -0.51 20.30
N LYS A 561 19.04 -1.61 20.69
CA LYS A 561 19.60 -2.61 19.75
C LYS A 561 18.59 -3.27 18.80
N ASN A 562 17.33 -3.38 19.19
CA ASN A 562 16.28 -4.08 18.44
C ASN A 562 15.24 -3.12 17.83
N VAL A 563 15.55 -1.83 17.83
CA VAL A 563 14.69 -0.76 17.29
C VAL A 563 15.33 -0.24 16.03
N LYS A 564 14.52 0.05 15.01
CA LYS A 564 15.04 0.70 13.82
C LYS A 564 15.31 2.17 14.11
N THR A 565 16.59 2.50 14.31
CA THR A 565 17.09 3.87 14.43
C THR A 565 17.50 4.38 13.05
N ILE A 566 17.04 5.56 12.67
CA ILE A 566 17.24 6.15 11.33
C ILE A 566 17.63 7.62 11.48
N LEU A 567 18.70 8.04 10.82
CA LEU A 567 19.07 9.45 10.75
C LEU A 567 18.08 10.20 9.85
N ALA A 568 17.50 11.29 10.33
CA ALA A 568 16.57 12.11 9.57
C ALA A 568 16.65 13.58 10.00
N PRO A 569 16.44 14.55 9.09
CA PRO A 569 16.52 15.96 9.46
C PRO A 569 15.29 16.35 10.29
N SER A 570 15.34 17.47 11.01
CA SER A 570 14.20 17.94 11.83
C SER A 570 12.90 17.99 11.03
N SER A 571 11.78 17.60 11.64
CA SER A 571 10.46 17.62 11.00
C SER A 571 10.02 19.04 10.61
N SER A 572 10.63 20.09 11.18
CA SER A 572 10.43 21.47 10.73
C SER A 572 10.77 21.67 9.25
N PHE A 573 11.65 20.88 8.65
CA PHE A 573 11.87 20.97 7.19
C PHE A 573 10.62 20.64 6.37
N GLY A 574 9.60 20.00 6.96
CA GLY A 574 8.30 19.75 6.33
C GLY A 574 7.60 20.99 5.75
N PHE A 575 7.89 22.19 6.28
CA PHE A 575 7.41 23.47 5.72
C PHE A 575 7.91 23.72 4.29
N GLY A 576 9.11 23.25 3.96
CA GLY A 576 9.82 23.70 2.76
C GLY A 576 10.35 25.12 2.90
N MET A 577 10.76 25.73 1.79
CA MET A 577 11.25 27.10 1.77
C MET A 577 10.14 28.09 2.15
N VAL A 578 10.48 29.05 3.00
CA VAL A 578 9.59 30.10 3.48
C VAL A 578 10.05 31.45 2.95
N ALA A 579 9.20 32.12 2.18
CA ALA A 579 9.51 33.42 1.63
C ALA A 579 9.63 34.50 2.73
N GLN A 580 10.65 35.35 2.61
CA GLN A 580 10.77 36.56 3.42
C GLN A 580 9.73 37.59 2.93
N ARG A 581 8.93 38.14 3.85
CA ARG A 581 7.87 39.12 3.57
C ARG A 581 8.06 40.44 4.30
N ILE A 582 8.96 40.47 5.29
CA ILE A 582 9.22 41.63 6.13
C ILE A 582 10.61 42.16 5.81
N LYS A 583 10.73 43.46 5.59
CA LYS A 583 12.03 44.12 5.42
C LYS A 583 12.75 44.16 6.78
N PRO A 584 14.05 43.80 6.84
CA PRO A 584 14.80 43.86 8.08
C PRO A 584 14.82 45.23 8.73
N SER A 585 14.55 45.28 10.04
CA SER A 585 14.61 46.48 10.87
C SER A 585 16.01 46.69 11.48
N TYR A 586 16.77 45.61 11.66
CA TYR A 586 18.10 45.58 12.27
C TYR A 586 19.10 44.93 11.31
N ASP A 587 20.37 45.32 11.44
CA ASP A 587 21.44 44.71 10.66
C ASP A 587 21.81 43.35 11.24
N VAL A 588 21.90 43.25 12.58
CA VAL A 588 22.13 42.00 13.29
C VAL A 588 21.10 41.83 14.39
N LEU A 589 20.35 40.72 14.35
CA LEU A 589 19.44 40.30 15.42
C LEU A 589 20.08 39.12 16.16
N ILE A 590 20.24 39.27 17.47
CA ILE A 590 20.97 38.36 18.34
C ILE A 590 19.98 37.62 19.23
N LEU A 591 19.98 36.29 19.14
CA LEU A 591 19.13 35.38 19.89
C LEU A 591 20.03 34.39 20.64
N ARG A 592 20.40 34.70 21.87
CA ARG A 592 21.34 33.91 22.67
C ARG A 592 20.90 33.72 24.12
N THR A 593 21.41 32.68 24.76
CA THR A 593 21.10 32.32 26.16
C THR A 593 21.82 33.20 27.19
N LYS A 594 21.38 34.46 27.38
CA LYS A 594 21.83 35.46 28.38
C LYS A 594 23.35 35.80 28.42
N ASP A 595 23.66 36.93 29.05
CA ASP A 595 25.01 37.53 29.22
C ASP A 595 25.73 38.07 27.96
N PHE A 596 25.02 38.28 26.85
CA PHE A 596 25.60 38.93 25.67
C PHE A 596 26.02 40.38 25.96
N GLN A 597 27.33 40.69 25.84
CA GLN A 597 27.88 42.02 26.18
C GLN A 597 27.63 43.08 25.09
N LEU A 598 26.36 43.41 24.85
CA LEU A 598 25.93 44.29 23.76
C LEU A 598 26.60 45.67 23.76
N GLN A 599 26.82 46.26 24.94
CA GLN A 599 27.44 47.60 25.04
C GLN A 599 28.88 47.61 24.54
N LYS A 600 29.65 46.55 24.82
CA LYS A 600 31.03 46.41 24.36
C LYS A 600 31.08 46.27 22.84
N ILE A 601 30.18 45.47 22.28
CA ILE A 601 30.10 45.21 20.84
C ILE A 601 29.66 46.44 20.04
N ARG A 602 28.69 47.21 20.56
CA ARG A 602 28.26 48.46 19.91
C ARG A 602 29.38 49.49 19.83
N LYS A 603 30.28 49.54 20.81
CA LYS A 603 31.47 50.40 20.76
C LYS A 603 32.43 49.98 19.65
N SER A 604 32.62 48.68 19.44
CA SER A 604 33.48 48.14 18.37
C SER A 604 32.88 48.35 16.97
N PHE A 605 31.55 48.42 16.84
CA PHE A 605 30.86 48.49 15.55
C PHE A 605 29.74 49.56 15.54
N PRO A 606 30.09 50.87 15.58
CA PRO A 606 29.11 51.95 15.79
C PRO A 606 28.10 52.12 14.65
N ASN A 607 28.43 51.70 13.43
CA ASN A 607 27.57 51.85 12.24
C ASN A 607 26.60 50.67 12.00
N ILE A 608 26.54 49.70 12.92
CA ILE A 608 25.74 48.49 12.77
C ILE A 608 24.62 48.50 13.81
N ARG A 609 23.37 48.29 13.37
CA ARG A 609 22.21 48.24 14.28
C ARG A 609 22.02 46.83 14.82
N PHE A 610 22.48 46.62 16.05
CA PHE A 610 22.29 45.38 16.81
C PHE A 610 21.02 45.43 17.68
N HIS A 611 20.26 44.34 17.67
CA HIS A 611 19.16 44.09 18.61
C HIS A 611 19.35 42.73 19.29
N VAL A 612 19.31 42.69 20.62
CA VAL A 612 19.32 41.46 21.42
C VAL A 612 17.89 41.19 21.86
N ALA A 613 17.42 39.97 21.65
CA ALA A 613 16.11 39.55 22.07
C ALA A 613 16.09 38.08 22.48
N GLU A 614 15.08 37.69 23.24
CA GLU A 614 14.75 36.28 23.45
C GLU A 614 13.59 35.91 22.53
N MET A 615 13.71 34.77 21.85
CA MET A 615 12.66 34.25 20.95
C MET A 615 11.58 33.46 21.71
N GLN A 616 11.49 33.63 23.04
CA GLN A 616 10.31 33.22 23.80
C GLN A 616 9.17 34.18 23.50
N ILE A 617 8.47 33.89 22.42
CA ILE A 617 7.25 34.60 22.05
C ILE A 617 6.18 34.21 23.08
N GLY A 618 6.03 35.02 24.13
CA GLY A 618 4.96 34.93 25.13
C GLY A 618 3.59 35.29 24.57
N LEU A 619 3.26 34.86 23.34
CA LEU A 619 1.94 35.03 22.77
C LEU A 619 0.99 34.11 23.53
N LYS A 620 0.20 34.72 24.42
CA LYS A 620 -0.98 34.10 25.01
C LYS A 620 -2.05 34.01 23.91
N PHE A 621 -1.98 32.96 23.09
CA PHE A 621 -3.05 32.64 22.16
C PHE A 621 -4.29 32.20 22.94
N ASN A 622 -5.46 32.57 22.43
CA ASN A 622 -6.73 32.25 23.09
C ASN A 622 -6.91 30.71 23.06
N ILE A 623 -7.10 30.10 24.24
CA ILE A 623 -7.01 28.63 24.47
C ILE A 623 -8.13 27.84 23.74
N ASN A 624 -9.04 28.53 23.05
CA ASN A 624 -10.15 27.95 22.29
C ASN A 624 -9.80 27.60 20.83
N SER A 625 -8.62 27.95 20.31
CA SER A 625 -8.18 27.53 18.98
C SER A 625 -7.71 26.07 18.96
N SER A 626 -7.83 25.41 17.82
CA SER A 626 -7.29 24.04 17.66
C SER A 626 -5.77 24.05 17.85
N ASP A 627 -5.19 23.02 18.46
CA ASP A 627 -3.76 23.01 18.76
C ASP A 627 -2.88 23.12 17.49
N VAL A 628 -3.40 22.73 16.33
CA VAL A 628 -2.72 22.88 15.03
C VAL A 628 -2.66 24.34 14.61
N GLU A 629 -3.76 25.08 14.76
CA GLU A 629 -3.84 26.51 14.46
C GLU A 629 -2.88 27.30 15.36
N THR A 630 -2.87 26.99 16.66
CA THR A 630 -1.91 27.58 17.61
C THR A 630 -0.47 27.32 17.18
N ALA A 631 -0.14 26.09 16.75
CA ALA A 631 1.20 25.77 16.27
C ALA A 631 1.58 26.62 15.04
N MET A 632 0.68 26.75 14.07
CA MET A 632 0.92 27.57 12.87
C MET A 632 1.12 29.05 13.21
N LEU A 633 0.30 29.61 14.11
CA LEU A 633 0.38 31.01 14.51
C LEU A 633 1.68 31.32 15.27
N VAL A 634 2.07 30.46 16.22
CA VAL A 634 3.34 30.60 16.96
C VAL A 634 4.52 30.57 15.99
N VAL A 635 4.53 29.60 15.06
CA VAL A 635 5.62 29.45 14.09
C VAL A 635 5.67 30.63 13.14
N GLN A 636 4.52 31.09 12.64
CA GLN A 636 4.44 32.26 11.78
C GLN A 636 4.98 33.51 12.49
N ALA A 637 4.62 33.72 13.75
CA ALA A 637 5.16 34.82 14.55
C ALA A 637 6.70 34.71 14.71
N GLY A 638 7.21 33.50 14.94
CA GLY A 638 8.64 33.22 15.01
C GLY A 638 9.37 33.50 13.70
N LEU A 639 8.86 33.01 12.57
CA LEU A 639 9.41 33.27 11.24
C LEU A 639 9.44 34.77 10.94
N GLN A 640 8.33 35.48 11.19
CA GLN A 640 8.24 36.92 11.00
C GLN A 640 9.21 37.70 11.90
N PHE A 641 9.42 37.23 13.13
CA PHE A 641 10.35 37.85 14.06
C PHE A 641 11.80 37.77 13.56
N LEU A 642 12.22 36.60 13.05
CA LEU A 642 13.56 36.41 12.49
C LEU A 642 13.84 37.32 11.29
N GLN A 643 12.84 37.61 10.46
CA GLN A 643 12.96 38.51 9.31
C GLN A 643 13.29 39.97 9.70
N LYS A 644 13.19 40.33 10.99
CA LYS A 644 13.60 41.67 11.45
C LYS A 644 15.12 41.87 11.42
N GLY A 645 15.93 40.82 11.38
CA GLY A 645 17.38 40.91 11.22
C GLY A 645 17.82 40.63 9.78
N ARG A 646 18.79 41.40 9.27
CA ARG A 646 19.46 41.05 8.00
C ARG A 646 20.35 39.81 8.18
N VAL A 647 21.00 39.73 9.33
CA VAL A 647 21.80 38.59 9.79
C VAL A 647 21.35 38.20 11.19
N ILE A 648 21.35 36.90 11.49
CA ILE A 648 21.02 36.36 12.82
C ILE A 648 22.29 35.84 13.50
N LEU A 649 22.46 36.13 14.79
CA LEU A 649 23.48 35.51 15.64
C LEU A 649 22.77 34.66 16.68
N THR A 650 23.02 33.35 16.71
CA THR A 650 22.27 32.43 17.57
C THR A 650 23.10 31.27 18.09
N ASP A 651 22.73 30.75 19.26
CA ASP A 651 23.21 29.49 19.83
C ASP A 651 22.13 28.38 19.79
N TYR A 652 20.90 28.71 19.40
CA TYR A 652 19.79 27.76 19.30
C TYR A 652 19.70 27.01 17.96
N VAL A 653 19.68 25.67 18.00
CA VAL A 653 19.45 24.77 16.83
C VAL A 653 18.20 25.17 16.03
N TYR A 654 17.08 25.43 16.71
CA TYR A 654 15.81 25.68 16.04
C TYR A 654 15.82 27.03 15.29
N VAL A 655 16.50 28.04 15.84
CA VAL A 655 16.69 29.34 15.16
C VAL A 655 17.51 29.12 13.90
N HIS A 656 18.59 28.33 13.99
CA HIS A 656 19.38 27.93 12.82
C HIS A 656 18.50 27.31 11.73
N ILE A 657 17.68 26.29 12.07
CA ILE A 657 16.76 25.65 11.11
C ILE A 657 15.80 26.66 10.47
N LEU A 658 15.16 27.52 11.27
CA LEU A 658 14.20 28.52 10.76
C LEU A 658 14.88 29.59 9.89
N CYS A 659 16.16 29.90 10.13
CA CYS A 659 16.94 30.77 9.26
C CYS A 659 17.26 30.09 7.93
N VAL A 660 17.62 28.79 7.95
CA VAL A 660 17.84 28.00 6.72
C VAL A 660 16.56 27.94 5.87
N LEU A 661 15.39 27.70 6.49
CA LEU A 661 14.10 27.68 5.77
C LEU A 661 13.79 29.02 5.08
N GLN A 662 14.28 30.13 5.61
CA GLN A 662 14.04 31.48 5.08
C GLN A 662 15.19 32.02 4.24
N ASN A 663 16.27 31.24 4.07
CA ASN A 663 17.53 31.70 3.48
C ASN A 663 18.05 33.00 4.13
N ILE A 664 17.98 33.09 5.46
CA ILE A 664 18.54 34.23 6.22
C ILE A 664 19.99 33.88 6.60
N PRO A 665 20.99 34.68 6.19
CA PRO A 665 22.37 34.47 6.61
C PRO A 665 22.51 34.59 8.12
N HIS A 666 23.30 33.72 8.73
CA HIS A 666 23.41 33.71 10.18
C HIS A 666 24.72 33.12 10.68
N VAL A 667 25.03 33.44 11.93
CA VAL A 667 26.17 32.92 12.67
C VAL A 667 25.64 31.99 13.75
N LEU A 668 26.15 30.76 13.77
CA LEU A 668 25.83 29.74 14.74
C LEU A 668 27.00 29.61 15.71
N VAL A 669 26.77 29.98 16.97
CA VAL A 669 27.76 29.91 18.05
C VAL A 669 27.48 28.69 18.90
N GLU A 670 28.51 27.89 19.16
CA GLU A 670 28.39 26.75 20.07
C GLU A 670 28.38 27.20 21.52
N LYS A 671 27.56 26.53 22.32
CA LYS A 671 27.56 26.70 23.77
C LYS A 671 28.57 25.76 24.38
N ALA A 672 29.42 26.26 25.27
CA ALA A 672 30.52 25.49 25.88
C ALA A 672 30.09 24.14 26.50
N ASP A 673 28.84 24.03 26.97
CA ASP A 673 28.34 22.85 27.69
C ASP A 673 27.38 21.94 26.88
N VAL A 674 26.98 22.31 25.65
CA VAL A 674 25.90 21.62 24.92
C VAL A 674 26.15 21.61 23.40
N ASN A 675 26.85 20.60 22.87
CA ASN A 675 27.22 20.46 21.44
C ASN A 675 26.06 20.18 20.45
N SER A 676 24.81 20.47 20.81
CA SER A 676 23.62 20.04 20.05
C SER A 676 23.43 20.81 18.73
N SER A 677 23.80 22.11 18.72
CA SER A 677 23.68 23.00 17.56
C SER A 677 24.63 22.61 16.43
N LEU A 678 25.90 22.38 16.76
CA LEU A 678 26.89 22.02 15.74
C LEU A 678 26.76 20.57 15.25
N GLN A 679 26.27 19.65 16.08
CA GLN A 679 26.01 18.27 15.64
C GLN A 679 24.95 18.22 14.53
N PHE A 680 23.87 18.97 14.71
CA PHE A 680 22.85 19.10 13.66
C PHE A 680 23.42 19.74 12.40
N HIS A 681 24.14 20.86 12.56
CA HIS A 681 24.74 21.57 11.44
C HIS A 681 25.69 20.67 10.65
N SER A 682 26.58 19.96 11.34
CA SER A 682 27.54 19.03 10.74
C SER A 682 26.88 17.90 9.95
N SER A 683 25.66 17.50 10.34
CA SER A 683 24.89 16.45 9.66
C SER A 683 24.17 17.00 8.42
N TRP A 684 23.46 18.13 8.52
CA TRP A 684 22.48 18.53 7.50
C TRP A 684 22.80 19.82 6.75
N THR A 685 23.58 20.73 7.33
CA THR A 685 23.74 22.10 6.81
C THR A 685 25.21 22.52 6.72
N ALA A 686 26.14 21.58 6.86
CA ALA A 686 27.59 21.82 6.91
C ALA A 686 28.15 22.55 5.68
N GLY A 687 27.53 22.34 4.51
CA GLY A 687 27.96 22.95 3.26
C GLY A 687 27.48 24.38 3.04
N LEU A 688 26.56 24.91 3.86
CA LEU A 688 25.91 26.20 3.59
C LEU A 688 26.86 27.40 3.72
N ASP A 689 27.02 28.17 2.63
CA ASP A 689 27.84 29.39 2.61
C ASP A 689 27.21 30.56 3.42
N SER A 690 25.91 30.46 3.68
CA SER A 690 25.13 31.46 4.43
C SER A 690 25.25 31.30 5.95
N VAL A 691 25.96 30.26 6.41
CA VAL A 691 26.14 29.96 7.83
C VAL A 691 27.61 30.08 8.21
N ILE A 692 27.92 30.91 9.20
CA ILE A 692 29.26 30.93 9.82
C ILE A 692 29.16 30.20 11.16
N ARG A 693 29.93 29.13 11.29
CA ARG A 693 30.08 28.36 12.53
C ARG A 693 31.18 28.94 13.40
N ILE A 694 30.92 29.04 14.69
CA ILE A 694 31.89 29.44 15.72
C ILE A 694 31.89 28.38 16.82
N ASP A 695 33.05 27.75 17.01
CA ASP A 695 33.23 26.60 17.92
C ASP A 695 33.42 27.00 19.39
N ASN A 696 33.73 28.28 19.65
CA ASN A 696 33.92 28.80 20.99
C ASN A 696 32.82 29.81 21.35
N ASP A 697 32.48 29.86 22.63
CA ASP A 697 31.47 30.79 23.15
C ASP A 697 32.05 32.22 23.25
N ASP A 698 32.35 32.83 22.10
CA ASP A 698 32.94 34.18 21.98
C ASP A 698 31.96 35.16 21.30
N ASP A 699 31.35 36.01 22.12
CA ASP A 699 30.43 37.06 21.68
C ASP A 699 31.03 38.04 20.68
N HIS A 700 32.31 38.41 20.85
CA HIS A 700 32.96 39.41 19.99
C HIS A 700 33.24 38.81 18.62
N LEU A 701 33.76 37.59 18.57
CA LEU A 701 33.97 36.86 17.32
C LEU A 701 32.65 36.58 16.59
N GLY A 702 31.60 36.26 17.36
CA GLY A 702 30.22 36.14 16.86
C GLY A 702 29.71 37.40 16.21
N ALA A 703 29.83 38.54 16.90
CA ALA A 703 29.42 39.83 16.36
C ALA A 703 30.25 40.24 15.14
N GLU A 704 31.57 40.07 15.17
CA GLU A 704 32.45 40.39 14.04
C GLU A 704 32.07 39.57 12.79
N SER A 705 31.81 38.27 12.97
CA SER A 705 31.37 37.38 11.89
C SER A 705 30.01 37.78 11.34
N ALA A 706 29.07 38.20 12.20
CA ALA A 706 27.77 38.69 11.77
C ALA A 706 27.90 40.00 10.97
N VAL A 707 28.77 40.92 11.39
CA VAL A 707 29.08 42.16 10.66
C VAL A 707 29.67 41.86 9.29
N LYS A 708 30.58 40.89 9.19
CA LYS A 708 31.13 40.43 7.90
C LYS A 708 30.03 39.95 6.97
N LEU A 709 29.03 39.21 7.47
CA LEU A 709 27.87 38.79 6.67
C LEU A 709 26.99 39.97 6.23
N VAL A 710 26.77 40.97 7.10
CA VAL A 710 26.00 42.18 6.76
C VAL A 710 26.64 42.97 5.62
N GLN A 711 27.98 42.99 5.58
CA GLN A 711 28.78 43.74 4.63
C GLN A 711 29.03 43.01 3.30
N ARG A 712 28.71 41.71 3.21
CA ARG A 712 28.80 41.00 1.93
C ARG A 712 27.84 41.64 0.92
N PRO A 713 28.28 41.95 -0.32
CA PRO A 713 27.38 42.43 -1.35
C PRO A 713 26.31 41.37 -1.60
N ASN A 714 25.04 41.79 -1.60
CA ASN A 714 23.89 40.90 -1.76
C ASN A 714 24.10 39.99 -2.99
N ARG A 715 24.37 38.70 -2.76
CA ARG A 715 24.08 37.66 -3.75
C ARG A 715 22.59 37.38 -3.64
N LEU A 716 21.78 38.25 -4.26
CA LEU A 716 20.38 37.96 -4.53
C LEU A 716 20.27 37.15 -5.81
#